data_AF-A0A9P6S071-F1
#
_entry.id   AF-A0A9P6S071-F1
#
_cell.length_a   1.000
_cell.length_b   1.000
_cell.length_c   1.000
_cell.angle_alpha   90.00
_cell.angle_beta   90.00
_cell.angle_gamma   90.00
#
_symmetry.space_group_name_H-M   'P 1'
#
loop_
_entity.id
_entity.type
_entity.pdbx_description
1 polymer ?
#
loop_
_entity_poly.entity_id
_entity_poly.type
_entity_poly.pdbx_seq_one_letter_code
_entity_poly.pdbx_strand_id
1 'polypeptide(L)'
;MRTCLFLSSAIALVALTATTTADAKKSTTVSSYTIPNDESNASGYFSLINRETTQNGFRQCTILDRGETQVFRNLWPANRRGDRMQVLKRNVHDESHGGSHSHEENFGAEESKDLFELNTNSMDWSLMEEAFLDGECDQVKDETIDNNSSASVDDFEGLMGDHGTGQQVLERHGSGLREGDEVRKLVDNGPDRNRVDIVFMGDGYTLEEREKFFTDMQRLVNDMFIGDTFQSFLPLFNVHALFRPSKESGIGVNGHWKDTSFRLYRDGTELRGIYVADPGAAREACRAVGKYACDFPSLIGNDPYYGGLGGEFVISTSSNKSGTIVLRHELGHSLINVGEEYDGGQVYSGVNAERWSIQNIKWKHWLTDAVPREEKNVLRAQDYAWYDLKKGPYKVKFNSDGNFKRWSLKISHSGVDTDDSFEAYVDGKRLNWTSPGGYDRDFSEWNGEEGFSAGPHELEFRQGSKYDDEPVDRSRPIRQLCSVTMHEFMGEDQYRFDNTIISAYPTYDLYGRKTWRSNHEFCLMRNMASTQFCSICKEGLWHRLLSKASLLDEIQVDCQREDKGGDKDDKISSFGIEAKLIPLGQLREDQSKRAQGEAYTIRWFRNGAHQAELDDQTQIDVPAADEGIWEFKTEFSTPQVRKDPRGLLKASKVFVLAKHLCTK
;
A
#
# COMPACT_ATOMS: atom_id res chain seq x y z
N MET A 1 28.98 -37.47 39.38
CA MET A 1 30.45 -37.30 39.46
C MET A 1 30.95 -36.74 38.13
N ARG A 2 31.51 -35.53 38.19
CA ARG A 2 32.46 -34.82 37.31
C ARG A 2 32.58 -35.18 35.81
N THR A 3 32.11 -34.24 34.98
CA THR A 3 32.84 -33.42 33.98
C THR A 3 34.09 -33.98 33.28
N CYS A 4 34.16 -33.82 31.94
CA CYS A 4 35.26 -33.10 31.28
C CYS A 4 34.97 -32.76 29.80
N LEU A 5 35.04 -31.45 29.49
CA LEU A 5 35.25 -30.84 28.16
C LEU A 5 36.70 -31.06 27.68
N PHE A 6 36.94 -30.99 26.36
CA PHE A 6 38.08 -30.23 25.80
C PHE A 6 37.77 -29.70 24.38
N LEU A 7 37.98 -28.38 24.22
CA LEU A 7 38.16 -27.64 22.96
C LEU A 7 39.55 -27.93 22.35
N SER A 8 39.71 -27.80 21.02
CA SER A 8 40.65 -26.81 20.44
C SER A 8 40.59 -26.70 18.91
N SER A 9 40.65 -25.44 18.47
CA SER A 9 40.75 -24.85 17.14
C SER A 9 42.03 -25.20 16.35
N ALA A 10 42.05 -24.99 15.02
CA ALA A 10 43.00 -24.11 14.31
C ALA A 10 42.93 -24.18 12.76
N ILE A 11 43.26 -23.02 12.17
CA ILE A 11 43.25 -22.56 10.77
C ILE A 11 44.49 -23.03 9.99
N ALA A 12 44.37 -23.20 8.66
CA ALA A 12 45.50 -23.02 7.74
C ALA A 12 45.04 -22.56 6.33
N LEU A 13 45.71 -21.51 5.85
CA LEU A 13 45.58 -20.81 4.57
C LEU A 13 46.76 -21.22 3.68
N VAL A 14 46.57 -21.48 2.37
CA VAL A 14 47.67 -21.52 1.39
C VAL A 14 47.22 -20.85 0.08
N ALA A 15 47.98 -19.84 -0.33
CA ALA A 15 47.96 -19.20 -1.64
C ALA A 15 49.05 -19.80 -2.55
N LEU A 16 48.81 -19.83 -3.86
CA LEU A 16 49.87 -19.95 -4.87
C LEU A 16 49.46 -19.24 -6.17
N THR A 17 50.36 -18.40 -6.65
CA THR A 17 50.33 -17.56 -7.85
C THR A 17 51.26 -18.12 -8.94
N ALA A 18 51.12 -17.54 -10.15
CA ALA A 18 51.99 -17.57 -11.34
C ALA A 18 51.72 -18.71 -12.35
N THR A 19 51.70 -18.54 -13.69
CA THR A 19 51.93 -17.41 -14.61
C THR A 19 51.45 -17.81 -16.02
N THR A 20 51.24 -16.81 -16.88
CA THR A 20 50.68 -16.81 -18.24
C THR A 20 51.44 -17.59 -19.31
N THR A 21 50.70 -18.21 -20.25
CA THR A 21 51.00 -18.21 -21.70
C THR A 21 49.69 -18.18 -22.50
N ALA A 22 49.61 -17.26 -23.46
CA ALA A 22 48.51 -17.14 -24.40
C ALA A 22 48.53 -18.30 -25.41
N ASP A 23 47.38 -18.92 -25.66
CA ASP A 23 47.02 -19.42 -26.99
C ASP A 23 45.50 -19.61 -27.08
N ALA A 24 44.91 -18.99 -28.10
CA ALA A 24 43.48 -18.98 -28.35
C ALA A 24 43.03 -20.32 -28.94
N LYS A 25 42.09 -21.01 -28.28
CA LYS A 25 41.08 -21.87 -28.93
C LYS A 25 39.98 -22.29 -27.95
N LYS A 26 38.74 -22.07 -28.39
CA LYS A 26 37.46 -22.46 -27.77
C LYS A 26 37.52 -23.80 -27.02
N SER A 27 37.25 -23.77 -25.72
CA SER A 27 36.65 -24.90 -25.00
C SER A 27 35.98 -24.42 -23.72
N THR A 28 34.67 -24.52 -23.68
CA THR A 28 33.78 -24.24 -22.55
C THR A 28 33.88 -25.39 -21.54
N THR A 29 34.61 -25.16 -20.45
CA THR A 29 34.49 -25.94 -19.21
C THR A 29 34.35 -24.97 -18.05
N VAL A 30 33.11 -24.71 -17.65
CA VAL A 30 32.81 -23.95 -16.44
C VAL A 30 32.97 -24.90 -15.25
N SER A 31 33.90 -24.57 -14.37
CA SER A 31 34.01 -25.15 -13.04
C SER A 31 32.74 -24.83 -12.23
N SER A 32 32.05 -25.86 -11.76
CA SER A 32 30.88 -25.72 -10.88
C SER A 32 31.31 -25.21 -9.50
N TYR A 33 31.13 -23.91 -9.24
CA TYR A 33 31.00 -23.43 -7.87
C TYR A 33 29.59 -23.73 -7.39
N THR A 34 29.47 -24.54 -6.34
CA THR A 34 28.21 -24.75 -5.63
C THR A 34 28.01 -23.58 -4.68
N ILE A 35 27.08 -22.67 -4.99
CA ILE A 35 26.61 -21.66 -4.05
C ILE A 35 25.46 -22.30 -3.24
N PRO A 36 25.45 -22.22 -1.89
CA PRO A 36 24.34 -22.70 -1.09
C PRO A 36 23.03 -21.99 -1.46
N ASN A 37 21.94 -22.75 -1.60
CA ASN A 37 20.58 -22.25 -1.80
C ASN A 37 20.11 -21.45 -0.58
N ASP A 38 20.53 -20.19 -0.48
CA ASP A 38 20.02 -19.24 0.51
C ASP A 38 19.63 -17.95 -0.23
N GLU A 39 18.50 -17.98 -0.95
CA GLU A 39 17.84 -16.76 -1.41
C GLU A 39 16.48 -16.63 -0.73
N SER A 40 16.58 -16.13 0.50
CA SER A 40 15.58 -15.33 1.18
C SER A 40 15.27 -14.06 0.39
N ASN A 41 13.98 -13.71 0.25
CA ASN A 41 13.44 -12.39 -0.11
C ASN A 41 14.45 -11.35 -0.60
N ALA A 42 14.77 -11.38 -1.90
CA ALA A 42 15.47 -10.27 -2.50
C ALA A 42 14.44 -9.21 -2.93
N SER A 43 14.46 -8.06 -2.28
CA SER A 43 13.94 -6.82 -2.87
C SER A 43 14.93 -6.38 -3.94
N GLY A 44 14.51 -6.38 -5.20
CA GLY A 44 15.35 -6.00 -6.33
C GLY A 44 14.82 -4.75 -7.02
N TYR A 45 15.74 -3.97 -7.59
CA TYR A 45 15.41 -2.94 -8.57
C TYR A 45 15.50 -3.56 -9.96
N PHE A 46 14.55 -3.22 -10.83
CA PHE A 46 14.67 -3.50 -12.26
C PHE A 46 14.78 -2.18 -13.03
N SER A 47 15.65 -2.19 -14.04
CA SER A 47 15.72 -1.16 -15.09
C SER A 47 15.26 -1.80 -16.39
N LEU A 48 14.21 -1.25 -16.99
CA LEU A 48 13.70 -1.72 -18.27
C LEU A 48 14.38 -0.91 -19.38
N ILE A 49 15.15 -1.58 -20.23
CA ILE A 49 15.97 -0.90 -21.25
C ILE A 49 15.48 -1.31 -22.64
N ASN A 50 15.16 -0.31 -23.47
CA ASN A 50 14.95 -0.50 -24.89
C ASN A 50 16.30 -0.39 -25.61
N ARG A 51 16.65 -1.38 -26.43
CA ARG A 51 17.87 -1.36 -27.24
C ARG A 51 17.51 -1.23 -28.71
N GLU A 52 17.94 -0.14 -29.35
CA GLU A 52 17.77 0.09 -30.77
C GLU A 52 19.12 0.16 -31.48
N THR A 53 19.24 -0.53 -32.63
CA THR A 53 20.40 -0.38 -33.51
C THR A 53 20.03 0.59 -34.62
N THR A 54 20.66 1.75 -34.62
CA THR A 54 20.44 2.78 -35.65
C THR A 54 21.04 2.34 -36.99
N GLN A 55 20.56 2.92 -38.11
CA GLN A 55 21.02 2.59 -39.47
C GLN A 55 22.53 2.74 -39.68
N ASN A 56 23.21 3.51 -38.82
CA ASN A 56 24.66 3.75 -38.89
C ASN A 56 25.48 2.77 -38.03
N GLY A 57 24.86 1.75 -37.45
CA GLY A 57 25.51 0.71 -36.63
C GLY A 57 25.75 1.10 -35.17
N PHE A 58 25.31 2.28 -34.75
CA PHE A 58 25.34 2.70 -33.34
C PHE A 58 24.18 2.09 -32.56
N ARG A 59 24.47 1.61 -31.35
CA ARG A 59 23.49 1.04 -30.42
C ARG A 59 23.04 2.14 -29.45
N GLN A 60 21.75 2.44 -29.45
CA GLN A 60 21.15 3.38 -28.52
C GLN A 60 20.33 2.60 -27.48
N CYS A 61 20.56 2.90 -26.21
CA CYS A 61 19.86 2.27 -25.10
C CYS A 61 19.05 3.34 -24.35
N THR A 62 17.74 3.15 -24.26
CA THR A 62 16.82 4.09 -23.59
C THR A 62 16.20 3.40 -22.38
N ILE A 63 16.30 4.01 -21.21
CA ILE A 63 15.63 3.51 -19.99
C ILE A 63 14.14 3.86 -20.11
N LEU A 64 13.28 2.84 -20.12
CA LEU A 64 11.84 2.99 -20.22
C LEU A 64 11.17 3.12 -18.85
N ASP A 65 11.68 2.41 -17.84
CA ASP A 65 11.09 2.38 -16.49
C ASP A 65 12.12 1.94 -15.42
N ARG A 66 11.90 2.36 -14.17
CA ARG A 66 12.64 1.93 -12.97
C ARG A 66 11.65 1.62 -11.86
N GLY A 67 11.65 0.38 -11.34
CA GLY A 67 10.71 -0.03 -10.30
C GLY A 67 11.33 -0.90 -9.21
N GLU A 68 10.73 -0.86 -8.02
CA GLU A 68 10.96 -1.83 -6.94
C GLU A 68 9.95 -2.97 -7.07
N THR A 69 10.43 -4.22 -7.03
CA THR A 69 9.52 -5.37 -6.87
C THR A 69 9.65 -5.98 -5.47
N GLN A 70 8.52 -6.16 -4.79
CA GLN A 70 8.38 -7.22 -3.82
C GLN A 70 7.84 -8.44 -4.56
N VAL A 71 8.69 -9.43 -4.82
CA VAL A 71 8.24 -10.66 -5.49
C VAL A 71 7.30 -11.42 -4.57
N PHE A 72 5.99 -11.36 -4.86
CA PHE A 72 5.02 -12.32 -4.35
C PHE A 72 5.29 -13.68 -4.98
N ARG A 73 5.57 -14.71 -4.17
CA ARG A 73 5.81 -16.07 -4.64
C ARG A 73 4.55 -16.66 -5.29
N ASN A 74 4.60 -16.88 -6.61
CA ASN A 74 3.88 -17.96 -7.32
C ASN A 74 4.48 -18.28 -8.71
N LEU A 75 5.82 -18.33 -8.83
CA LEU A 75 6.50 -18.90 -10.00
C LEU A 75 7.50 -19.96 -9.52
N TRP A 76 7.24 -21.24 -9.83
CA TRP A 76 8.16 -22.36 -9.57
C TRP A 76 9.28 -22.41 -10.63
N PRO A 77 10.43 -23.06 -10.33
CA PRO A 77 11.68 -22.89 -11.06
C PRO A 77 11.77 -23.83 -12.27
N ALA A 78 12.08 -23.27 -13.45
CA ALA A 78 12.50 -24.08 -14.59
C ALA A 78 14.01 -24.33 -14.51
N ASN A 79 14.35 -25.61 -14.58
CA ASN A 79 15.66 -26.22 -14.51
C ASN A 79 16.61 -25.67 -15.61
N ARG A 80 17.80 -25.17 -15.24
CA ARG A 80 18.84 -24.77 -16.20
C ARG A 80 19.52 -26.02 -16.80
N ARG A 81 19.39 -26.22 -18.11
CA ARG A 81 20.40 -26.90 -18.94
C ARG A 81 20.48 -26.26 -20.33
N GLY A 82 21.68 -25.77 -20.66
CA GLY A 82 22.16 -25.61 -22.03
C GLY A 82 21.86 -24.28 -22.70
N ASP A 83 22.91 -23.67 -23.26
CA ASP A 83 22.91 -22.41 -24.01
C ASP A 83 21.81 -22.34 -25.09
N ARG A 84 20.77 -21.55 -24.84
CA ARG A 84 19.89 -20.89 -25.83
C ARG A 84 18.96 -19.92 -25.09
N MET A 85 19.02 -18.63 -25.40
CA MET A 85 18.00 -17.66 -25.01
C MET A 85 16.64 -18.13 -25.53
N GLN A 86 15.64 -18.25 -24.66
CA GLN A 86 14.24 -18.41 -25.05
C GLN A 86 13.48 -17.13 -24.71
N VAL A 87 12.85 -16.55 -25.73
CA VAL A 87 11.75 -15.60 -25.56
C VAL A 87 10.61 -16.36 -24.86
N LEU A 88 10.11 -15.82 -23.75
CA LEU A 88 9.02 -16.41 -22.96
C LEU A 88 7.77 -16.57 -23.84
N LYS A 89 7.48 -17.80 -24.29
CA LYS A 89 6.18 -18.20 -24.82
C LYS A 89 5.22 -18.42 -23.65
N ARG A 90 4.11 -17.68 -23.62
CA ARG A 90 3.04 -17.81 -22.63
C ARG A 90 2.25 -19.10 -22.90
N ASN A 91 2.38 -20.11 -22.05
CA ASN A 91 1.44 -21.23 -22.02
C ASN A 91 0.28 -20.87 -21.08
N VAL A 92 -0.93 -20.81 -21.62
CA VAL A 92 -2.17 -20.73 -20.82
C VAL A 92 -2.51 -22.15 -20.38
N HIS A 93 -2.54 -22.41 -19.08
CA HIS A 93 -3.10 -23.65 -18.54
C HIS A 93 -4.55 -23.36 -18.11
N ASP A 94 -5.48 -24.00 -18.80
CA ASP A 94 -6.90 -24.06 -18.44
C ASP A 94 -7.11 -25.33 -17.60
N GLU A 95 -7.51 -25.18 -16.34
CA GLU A 95 -7.93 -26.31 -15.50
C GLU A 95 -9.45 -26.40 -15.51
N SER A 96 -10.00 -26.91 -16.61
CA SER A 96 -11.32 -27.55 -16.59
C SER A 96 -11.37 -28.78 -17.51
N HIS A 97 -11.34 -29.95 -16.86
CA HIS A 97 -11.79 -31.26 -17.35
C HIS A 97 -11.04 -31.89 -18.55
N GLY A 98 -10.14 -32.83 -18.24
CA GLY A 98 -9.85 -34.07 -19.01
C GLY A 98 -9.73 -33.99 -20.53
N GLY A 99 -8.51 -33.75 -21.04
CA GLY A 99 -8.14 -34.03 -22.43
C GLY A 99 -7.17 -32.99 -23.00
N SER A 100 -5.93 -33.38 -23.28
CA SER A 100 -4.87 -32.51 -23.80
C SER A 100 -5.05 -32.17 -25.28
N HIS A 101 -5.31 -30.91 -25.63
CA HIS A 101 -5.02 -30.38 -26.97
C HIS A 101 -4.51 -28.93 -26.87
N SER A 102 -3.34 -28.67 -27.46
CA SER A 102 -2.71 -27.35 -27.58
C SER A 102 -3.10 -26.69 -28.91
N HIS A 103 -3.53 -25.42 -28.88
CA HIS A 103 -3.60 -24.56 -30.06
C HIS A 103 -2.47 -23.51 -30.00
N GLU A 104 -1.67 -23.42 -31.06
CA GLU A 104 -0.64 -22.38 -31.26
C GLU A 104 -1.24 -21.14 -31.93
N GLU A 105 -1.05 -19.95 -31.34
CA GLU A 105 -1.16 -18.67 -32.03
C GLU A 105 0.26 -18.16 -32.38
N ASN A 106 0.51 -17.87 -33.66
CA ASN A 106 1.77 -17.31 -34.16
C ASN A 106 1.67 -15.78 -34.24
N PHE A 107 2.53 -15.06 -33.51
CA PHE A 107 2.76 -13.63 -33.72
C PHE A 107 3.79 -13.41 -34.84
N GLY A 108 3.53 -12.46 -35.73
CA GLY A 108 4.38 -12.11 -36.89
C GLY A 108 5.70 -11.42 -36.49
N ALA A 109 6.74 -11.65 -37.29
CA ALA A 109 8.14 -11.38 -36.97
C ALA A 109 8.63 -9.91 -37.15
N GLU A 110 7.75 -8.91 -37.14
CA GLU A 110 8.15 -7.49 -37.30
C GLU A 110 8.07 -6.62 -36.03
N GLU A 111 7.69 -7.18 -34.87
CA GLU A 111 7.61 -6.44 -33.60
C GLU A 111 8.47 -7.04 -32.47
N SER A 112 9.57 -7.73 -32.78
CA SER A 112 10.54 -8.13 -31.75
C SER A 112 11.43 -6.94 -31.37
N LYS A 113 10.89 -6.02 -30.56
CA LYS A 113 11.72 -5.07 -29.79
C LYS A 113 12.44 -5.87 -28.70
N ASP A 114 13.77 -5.84 -28.69
CA ASP A 114 14.61 -6.51 -27.69
C ASP A 114 14.43 -5.80 -26.33
N LEU A 115 13.38 -6.18 -25.58
CA LEU A 115 13.16 -5.75 -24.21
C LEU A 115 14.02 -6.60 -23.27
N PHE A 116 14.89 -5.96 -22.49
CA PHE A 116 15.70 -6.61 -21.47
C PHE A 116 15.29 -6.17 -20.07
N GLU A 117 15.17 -7.15 -19.18
CA GLU A 117 14.93 -6.94 -17.75
C GLU A 117 16.19 -7.35 -16.99
N LEU A 118 16.82 -6.39 -16.31
CA LEU A 118 18.00 -6.62 -15.48
C LEU A 118 17.59 -6.61 -14.00
N ASN A 119 17.82 -7.74 -13.32
CA ASN A 119 17.54 -7.89 -11.89
C ASN A 119 18.79 -7.56 -11.07
N THR A 120 18.73 -6.54 -10.21
CA THR A 120 19.88 -6.04 -9.44
C THR A 120 19.73 -6.30 -7.94
N ASN A 121 20.03 -7.53 -7.51
CA ASN A 121 19.89 -7.94 -6.10
C ASN A 121 21.09 -7.58 -5.20
N SER A 122 21.91 -6.56 -5.53
CA SER A 122 22.96 -6.09 -4.62
C SER A 122 23.40 -4.64 -4.90
N MET A 123 23.80 -3.91 -3.85
CA MET A 123 24.35 -2.55 -3.91
C MET A 123 25.61 -2.41 -4.80
N ASP A 124 26.27 -3.53 -5.15
CA ASP A 124 27.46 -3.55 -6.02
C ASP A 124 27.11 -3.58 -7.53
N TRP A 125 25.82 -3.61 -7.90
CA TRP A 125 25.39 -3.69 -9.30
C TRP A 125 25.08 -2.36 -9.99
N SER A 126 24.98 -1.24 -9.27
CA SER A 126 24.88 0.10 -9.90
C SER A 126 26.15 0.43 -10.71
N LEU A 127 27.31 -0.01 -10.22
CA LEU A 127 28.60 0.10 -10.91
C LEU A 127 28.68 -0.80 -12.16
N MET A 128 27.93 -1.91 -12.21
CA MET A 128 27.84 -2.78 -13.38
C MET A 128 26.76 -2.34 -14.39
N GLU A 129 25.67 -1.69 -13.94
CA GLU A 129 24.71 -1.02 -14.82
C GLU A 129 25.40 0.12 -15.57
N GLU A 130 26.16 0.95 -14.86
CA GLU A 130 27.04 1.96 -15.48
C GLU A 130 28.03 1.31 -16.44
N ALA A 131 28.78 0.27 -16.03
CA ALA A 131 29.74 -0.40 -16.92
C ALA A 131 29.10 -1.13 -18.12
N PHE A 132 27.85 -1.60 -18.01
CA PHE A 132 27.11 -2.23 -19.11
C PHE A 132 26.62 -1.19 -20.11
N LEU A 133 26.07 -0.07 -19.63
CA LEU A 133 25.67 1.06 -20.46
C LEU A 133 26.89 1.70 -21.15
N ASP A 134 27.99 1.88 -20.44
CA ASP A 134 29.24 2.49 -20.95
C ASP A 134 30.02 1.52 -21.88
N GLY A 135 29.84 0.20 -21.72
CA GLY A 135 30.54 -0.83 -22.51
C GLY A 135 29.81 -1.32 -23.76
N GLU A 136 28.47 -1.33 -23.78
CA GLU A 136 27.67 -1.78 -24.94
C GLU A 136 26.87 -0.67 -25.63
N CYS A 137 26.66 0.48 -24.98
CA CYS A 137 25.75 1.54 -25.43
C CYS A 137 26.39 2.94 -25.33
N ASP A 138 27.47 3.20 -26.08
CA ASP A 138 28.05 4.54 -26.16
C ASP A 138 27.01 5.58 -26.62
N GLN A 139 26.74 6.56 -25.73
CA GLN A 139 25.75 7.65 -25.77
C GLN A 139 24.38 7.34 -25.14
N VAL A 140 24.33 7.29 -23.79
CA VAL A 140 23.08 7.53 -23.04
C VAL A 140 22.86 9.04 -22.95
N LYS A 141 21.98 9.59 -23.78
CA LYS A 141 21.46 10.94 -23.57
C LYS A 141 20.23 10.87 -22.66
N ASP A 142 20.35 11.47 -21.49
CA ASP A 142 19.21 11.83 -20.66
C ASP A 142 18.56 13.08 -21.30
N GLU A 143 17.68 12.90 -22.30
CA GLU A 143 17.00 14.03 -22.93
C GLU A 143 15.86 14.54 -22.03
N THR A 144 16.26 15.37 -21.06
CA THR A 144 15.40 16.45 -20.57
C THR A 144 14.95 17.30 -21.75
N ILE A 145 13.62 17.45 -21.88
CA ILE A 145 12.92 18.31 -22.84
C ILE A 145 13.61 19.68 -22.91
N ASP A 146 14.17 20.02 -24.07
CA ASP A 146 14.69 21.35 -24.36
C ASP A 146 13.94 21.98 -25.54
N ASN A 147 13.63 23.26 -25.35
CA ASN A 147 12.75 24.07 -26.18
C ASN A 147 13.35 24.33 -27.57
N ASN A 148 12.71 23.82 -28.63
CA ASN A 148 12.59 24.53 -29.91
C ASN A 148 11.75 23.73 -30.92
N SER A 149 10.48 24.10 -31.05
CA SER A 149 9.81 24.00 -32.35
C SER A 149 8.79 25.14 -32.47
N SER A 150 9.20 26.15 -33.23
CA SER A 150 8.34 27.20 -33.77
C SER A 150 7.19 26.59 -34.57
N ALA A 151 5.96 26.76 -34.08
CA ALA A 151 4.76 26.72 -34.89
C ALA A 151 3.91 27.94 -34.55
N SER A 152 3.45 28.60 -35.60
CA SER A 152 2.94 29.97 -35.68
C SER A 152 1.72 30.27 -34.81
N VAL A 153 1.73 31.48 -34.27
CA VAL A 153 0.58 32.28 -33.86
C VAL A 153 -0.27 32.58 -35.09
N ASP A 154 -1.58 32.31 -35.03
CA ASP A 154 -2.65 33.21 -35.51
C ASP A 154 -4.05 32.68 -35.11
N ASP A 155 -4.87 33.61 -34.64
CA ASP A 155 -6.34 33.64 -34.52
C ASP A 155 -7.08 32.72 -33.54
N PHE A 156 -7.45 33.27 -32.36
CA PHE A 156 -8.81 33.83 -32.16
C PHE A 156 -8.95 34.54 -30.79
N GLU A 157 -9.23 35.84 -30.84
CA GLU A 157 -9.62 36.66 -29.70
C GLU A 157 -11.07 36.40 -29.23
N GLY A 158 -11.28 36.47 -27.91
CA GLY A 158 -12.45 37.13 -27.30
C GLY A 158 -13.66 36.27 -26.93
N LEU A 159 -13.91 36.09 -25.63
CA LEU A 159 -14.87 36.91 -24.86
C LEU A 159 -14.97 36.46 -23.40
N MET A 160 -15.05 37.45 -22.51
CA MET A 160 -15.22 37.33 -21.06
C MET A 160 -16.64 36.88 -20.66
N GLY A 161 -16.76 36.25 -19.48
CA GLY A 161 -17.87 36.52 -18.55
C GLY A 161 -18.46 35.31 -17.81
N ASP A 162 -18.20 35.27 -16.50
CA ASP A 162 -19.16 35.15 -15.39
C ASP A 162 -18.96 33.99 -14.38
N HIS A 163 -19.15 34.36 -13.11
CA HIS A 163 -18.87 33.63 -11.88
C HIS A 163 -19.89 32.51 -11.59
N GLY A 164 -19.41 31.33 -11.15
CA GLY A 164 -20.26 30.31 -10.53
C GLY A 164 -19.51 29.05 -10.10
N THR A 165 -19.50 28.78 -8.79
CA THR A 165 -19.20 27.50 -8.08
C THR A 165 -18.19 26.54 -8.71
N GLY A 166 -16.97 26.52 -8.16
CA GLY A 166 -15.85 25.68 -8.62
C GLY A 166 -16.10 24.17 -8.53
N GLN A 167 -16.68 23.60 -9.57
CA GLN A 167 -16.48 22.22 -10.02
C GLN A 167 -15.44 22.29 -11.13
N GLN A 168 -14.17 22.03 -10.83
CA GLN A 168 -13.16 21.92 -11.89
C GLN A 168 -13.29 20.55 -12.56
N VAL A 169 -13.94 20.53 -13.72
CA VAL A 169 -13.80 19.45 -14.69
C VAL A 169 -12.41 19.61 -15.30
N LEU A 170 -11.46 18.75 -14.92
CA LEU A 170 -10.10 18.78 -15.45
C LEU A 170 -10.13 18.51 -16.97
N GLU A 171 -9.46 19.37 -17.74
CA GLU A 171 -9.37 19.26 -19.21
C GLU A 171 -8.62 18.00 -19.65
N ARG A 172 -9.06 17.43 -20.79
CA ARG A 172 -8.55 16.19 -21.37
C ARG A 172 -7.07 16.33 -21.77
N HIS A 173 -6.15 15.86 -20.94
CA HIS A 173 -4.76 15.63 -21.31
C HIS A 173 -4.50 14.14 -21.61
N GLY A 174 -4.31 13.78 -22.90
CA GLY A 174 -3.55 12.60 -23.34
C GLY A 174 -4.20 11.19 -23.24
N SER A 175 -4.57 10.64 -24.39
CA SER A 175 -4.71 9.22 -24.83
C SER A 175 -5.23 8.08 -23.91
N GLY A 176 -5.75 8.29 -22.69
CA GLY A 176 -6.26 7.18 -21.84
C GLY A 176 -7.66 7.37 -21.22
N LEU A 177 -8.17 8.61 -21.20
CA LEU A 177 -9.58 8.87 -20.87
C LEU A 177 -10.46 8.56 -22.07
N ARG A 178 -11.56 7.85 -21.83
CA ARG A 178 -12.52 7.44 -22.85
C ARG A 178 -13.69 8.42 -22.91
N GLU A 179 -14.45 8.35 -24.00
CA GLU A 179 -15.72 9.08 -24.07
C GLU A 179 -16.66 8.61 -22.95
N GLY A 180 -17.22 9.57 -22.20
CA GLY A 180 -18.06 9.31 -21.03
C GLY A 180 -17.30 9.21 -19.71
N ASP A 181 -15.97 9.20 -19.71
CA ASP A 181 -15.20 9.30 -18.47
C ASP A 181 -15.36 10.68 -17.83
N GLU A 182 -15.44 10.70 -16.51
CA GLU A 182 -15.43 11.91 -15.69
C GLU A 182 -14.52 11.74 -14.49
N VAL A 183 -13.64 12.71 -14.28
CA VAL A 183 -12.75 12.75 -13.12
C VAL A 183 -13.16 13.91 -12.22
N ARG A 184 -13.33 13.64 -10.93
CA ARG A 184 -13.51 14.67 -9.89
C ARG A 184 -12.46 14.52 -8.81
N LYS A 185 -11.84 15.62 -8.40
CA LYS A 185 -11.02 15.64 -7.19
C LYS A 185 -11.95 15.82 -5.97
N LEU A 186 -12.10 14.76 -5.19
CA LEU A 186 -12.95 14.74 -3.98
C LEU A 186 -12.22 15.31 -2.76
N VAL A 187 -10.89 15.20 -2.76
CA VAL A 187 -10.00 15.79 -1.76
C VAL A 187 -8.85 16.47 -2.47
N ASP A 188 -8.69 17.77 -2.25
CA ASP A 188 -7.61 18.58 -2.79
C ASP A 188 -6.89 19.30 -1.66
N ASN A 189 -5.75 18.75 -1.23
CA ASN A 189 -4.91 19.34 -0.20
C ASN A 189 -3.66 19.99 -0.77
N GLY A 190 -3.54 20.12 -2.10
CA GLY A 190 -2.37 20.70 -2.75
C GLY A 190 -1.96 19.95 -4.03
N PRO A 191 -0.78 20.29 -4.56
CA PRO A 191 -0.35 19.77 -5.85
C PRO A 191 -0.02 18.28 -5.79
N ASP A 192 -0.48 17.51 -6.76
CA ASP A 192 -0.32 16.04 -6.82
C ASP A 192 1.16 15.60 -6.72
N ARG A 193 2.09 16.42 -7.24
CA ARG A 193 3.54 16.16 -7.12
C ARG A 193 4.08 16.14 -5.68
N ASN A 194 3.32 16.68 -4.71
CA ASN A 194 3.72 16.77 -3.31
C ASN A 194 2.62 16.25 -2.36
N ARG A 195 1.73 15.40 -2.88
CA ARG A 195 0.73 14.69 -2.10
C ARG A 195 0.82 13.21 -2.46
N VAL A 196 0.12 12.40 -1.67
CA VAL A 196 -0.13 11.01 -2.00
C VAL A 196 -1.50 10.95 -2.67
N ASP A 197 -1.52 10.51 -3.93
CA ASP A 197 -2.71 10.60 -4.76
C ASP A 197 -3.40 9.23 -4.92
N ILE A 198 -4.63 9.14 -4.39
CA ILE A 198 -5.46 7.95 -4.50
C ILE A 198 -6.48 8.16 -5.62
N VAL A 199 -6.61 7.18 -6.52
CA VAL A 199 -7.64 7.22 -7.57
C VAL A 199 -8.67 6.14 -7.30
N PHE A 200 -9.89 6.55 -6.96
CA PHE A 200 -11.06 5.68 -6.86
C PHE A 200 -11.69 5.52 -8.25
N MET A 201 -11.59 4.32 -8.80
CA MET A 201 -12.15 3.95 -10.10
C MET A 201 -13.30 2.98 -9.89
N GLY A 202 -14.51 3.38 -10.29
CA GLY A 202 -15.71 2.55 -10.13
C GLY A 202 -15.81 1.47 -11.20
N ASP A 203 -16.21 0.26 -10.82
CA ASP A 203 -16.60 -0.79 -11.78
C ASP A 203 -18.05 -1.25 -11.57
N GLY A 204 -18.76 -1.50 -12.66
CA GLY A 204 -20.16 -1.93 -12.62
C GLY A 204 -21.14 -0.80 -12.28
N TYR A 205 -20.77 0.45 -12.49
CA TYR A 205 -21.68 1.59 -12.44
C TYR A 205 -22.07 1.99 -13.86
N THR A 206 -23.36 1.89 -14.22
CA THR A 206 -23.82 2.35 -15.53
C THR A 206 -23.87 3.88 -15.62
N LEU A 207 -24.12 4.42 -16.82
CA LEU A 207 -24.27 5.86 -17.01
C LEU A 207 -25.38 6.46 -16.13
N GLU A 208 -26.47 5.72 -15.94
CA GLU A 208 -27.60 6.11 -15.09
C GLU A 208 -27.25 6.08 -13.59
N GLU A 209 -26.22 5.32 -13.21
CA GLU A 209 -25.73 5.19 -11.83
C GLU A 209 -24.60 6.20 -11.51
N ARG A 210 -24.32 7.16 -12.40
CA ARG A 210 -23.25 8.15 -12.22
C ARG A 210 -23.32 8.91 -10.89
N GLU A 211 -24.49 9.37 -10.48
CA GLU A 211 -24.63 10.07 -9.19
C GLU A 211 -24.51 9.12 -8.00
N LYS A 212 -24.93 7.86 -8.16
CA LYS A 212 -24.68 6.80 -7.15
C LYS A 212 -23.17 6.59 -6.98
N PHE A 213 -22.41 6.49 -8.08
CA PHE A 213 -20.95 6.35 -8.03
C PHE A 213 -20.31 7.46 -7.20
N PHE A 214 -20.56 8.74 -7.52
CA PHE A 214 -19.94 9.83 -6.78
C PHE A 214 -20.40 9.91 -5.33
N THR A 215 -21.66 9.54 -5.04
CA THR A 215 -22.17 9.44 -3.67
C THR A 215 -21.43 8.35 -2.88
N ASP A 216 -21.23 7.17 -3.48
CA ASP A 216 -20.49 6.07 -2.87
C ASP A 216 -19.02 6.45 -2.64
N MET A 217 -18.36 7.06 -3.63
CA MET A 217 -16.96 7.50 -3.48
C MET A 217 -16.82 8.56 -2.39
N GLN A 218 -17.71 9.56 -2.34
CA GLN A 218 -17.68 10.59 -1.30
C GLN A 218 -17.89 9.97 0.09
N ARG A 219 -18.81 9.03 0.24
CA ARG A 219 -19.03 8.31 1.50
C ARG A 219 -17.77 7.55 1.93
N LEU A 220 -17.17 6.78 1.03
CA LEU A 220 -15.93 6.04 1.31
C LEU A 220 -14.78 6.97 1.70
N VAL A 221 -14.61 8.10 0.99
CA VAL A 221 -13.63 9.15 1.34
C VAL A 221 -13.88 9.69 2.74
N ASN A 222 -15.13 10.05 3.05
CA ASN A 222 -15.49 10.59 4.37
C ASN A 222 -15.20 9.56 5.47
N ASP A 223 -15.59 8.31 5.29
CA ASP A 223 -15.38 7.26 6.29
C ASP A 223 -13.88 6.96 6.52
N MET A 224 -13.04 7.10 5.49
CA MET A 224 -11.59 6.92 5.60
C MET A 224 -10.87 8.11 6.26
N PHE A 225 -11.18 9.34 5.82
CA PHE A 225 -10.37 10.53 6.08
C PHE A 225 -10.99 11.54 7.04
N ILE A 226 -12.32 11.71 7.00
CA ILE A 226 -13.03 12.52 8.00
C ILE A 226 -13.20 11.71 9.28
N GLY A 227 -13.51 10.41 9.13
CA GLY A 227 -13.44 9.42 10.20
C GLY A 227 -12.02 9.21 10.71
N ASP A 228 -11.85 8.40 11.74
CA ASP A 228 -10.63 8.44 12.55
C ASP A 228 -9.38 7.78 11.91
N THR A 229 -9.54 7.00 10.83
CA THR A 229 -8.49 6.10 10.33
C THR A 229 -7.29 6.84 9.76
N PHE A 230 -7.54 7.77 8.82
CA PHE A 230 -6.50 8.55 8.13
C PHE A 230 -6.54 10.05 8.46
N GLN A 231 -7.41 10.49 9.38
CA GLN A 231 -7.63 11.91 9.70
C GLN A 231 -6.36 12.70 10.00
N SER A 232 -5.46 12.16 10.83
CA SER A 232 -4.20 12.84 11.17
C SER A 232 -3.31 13.07 9.93
N PHE A 233 -3.50 12.28 8.88
CA PHE A 233 -2.67 12.29 7.69
C PHE A 233 -3.34 13.01 6.51
N LEU A 234 -4.63 13.38 6.63
CA LEU A 234 -5.44 13.93 5.54
C LEU A 234 -4.71 15.02 4.73
N PRO A 235 -4.02 16.02 5.31
CA PRO A 235 -3.30 17.03 4.53
C PRO A 235 -2.25 16.51 3.57
N LEU A 236 -1.79 15.26 3.71
CA LEU A 236 -0.83 14.61 2.83
C LEU A 236 -1.47 13.89 1.64
N PHE A 237 -2.80 13.86 1.54
CA PHE A 237 -3.51 13.12 0.50
C PHE A 237 -4.27 14.02 -0.46
N ASN A 238 -4.32 13.56 -1.70
CA ASN A 238 -5.36 13.92 -2.66
C ASN A 238 -6.19 12.67 -2.98
N VAL A 239 -7.47 12.86 -3.30
CA VAL A 239 -8.34 11.78 -3.75
C VAL A 239 -9.08 12.19 -5.00
N HIS A 240 -8.87 11.42 -6.06
CA HIS A 240 -9.55 11.55 -7.34
C HIS A 240 -10.57 10.43 -7.50
N ALA A 241 -11.75 10.73 -8.02
CA ALA A 241 -12.76 9.76 -8.40
C ALA A 241 -12.90 9.77 -9.92
N LEU A 242 -12.57 8.64 -10.55
CA LEU A 242 -12.74 8.41 -11.99
C LEU A 242 -14.00 7.56 -12.20
N PHE A 243 -15.04 8.21 -12.72
CA PHE A 243 -16.22 7.55 -13.24
C PHE A 243 -15.94 7.10 -14.67
N ARG A 244 -16.05 5.80 -14.94
CA ARG A 244 -16.07 5.23 -16.28
C ARG A 244 -17.34 4.39 -16.42
N PRO A 245 -18.29 4.75 -17.29
CA PRO A 245 -19.55 4.04 -17.37
C PRO A 245 -19.34 2.59 -17.82
N SER A 246 -19.89 1.64 -17.05
CA SER A 246 -20.02 0.23 -17.39
C SER A 246 -21.29 -0.03 -18.21
N LYS A 247 -21.33 -1.09 -19.02
CA LYS A 247 -22.56 -1.46 -19.76
C LYS A 247 -23.55 -2.22 -18.89
N GLU A 248 -23.04 -2.93 -17.89
CA GLU A 248 -23.84 -3.68 -16.93
C GLU A 248 -23.63 -3.14 -15.50
N SER A 249 -24.68 -3.23 -14.67
CA SER A 249 -24.62 -2.86 -13.26
C SER A 249 -24.11 -4.04 -12.41
N GLY A 250 -23.26 -3.70 -11.43
CA GLY A 250 -22.65 -4.60 -10.47
C GLY A 250 -21.49 -5.43 -11.00
N ILE A 251 -20.91 -6.28 -10.14
CA ILE A 251 -19.77 -7.13 -10.49
C ILE A 251 -20.20 -8.53 -10.95
N GLY A 252 -19.25 -9.29 -11.49
CA GLY A 252 -19.41 -10.69 -11.85
C GLY A 252 -19.34 -11.67 -10.66
N VAL A 253 -19.87 -12.87 -10.84
CA VAL A 253 -19.90 -13.93 -9.82
C VAL A 253 -19.64 -15.31 -10.44
N ASN A 254 -19.25 -16.29 -9.64
CA ASN A 254 -18.92 -17.66 -10.09
C ASN A 254 -17.80 -17.70 -11.14
N GLY A 255 -16.79 -16.83 -11.00
CA GLY A 255 -15.65 -16.76 -11.93
C GLY A 255 -15.96 -16.06 -13.26
N HIS A 256 -17.18 -15.55 -13.44
CA HIS A 256 -17.60 -14.87 -14.66
C HIS A 256 -17.78 -13.38 -14.40
N TRP A 257 -17.01 -12.54 -15.10
CA TRP A 257 -17.19 -11.09 -15.11
C TRP A 257 -18.36 -10.67 -16.01
N LYS A 258 -18.94 -9.51 -15.69
CA LYS A 258 -19.92 -8.81 -16.54
C LYS A 258 -19.20 -7.90 -17.56
N ASP A 259 -19.93 -7.34 -18.52
CA ASP A 259 -19.45 -6.29 -19.44
C ASP A 259 -19.33 -4.94 -18.71
N THR A 260 -18.35 -4.88 -17.81
CA THR A 260 -18.01 -3.72 -17.00
C THR A 260 -16.63 -3.17 -17.38
N SER A 261 -16.35 -1.95 -16.94
CA SER A 261 -15.17 -1.16 -17.34
C SER A 261 -13.84 -1.82 -17.04
N PHE A 262 -13.76 -2.54 -15.92
CA PHE A 262 -12.57 -3.23 -15.40
C PHE A 262 -12.80 -4.73 -15.14
N ARG A 263 -14.04 -5.21 -15.37
CA ARG A 263 -14.42 -6.62 -15.31
C ARG A 263 -14.13 -7.25 -13.94
N LEU A 264 -14.56 -6.57 -12.87
CA LEU A 264 -14.46 -7.10 -11.51
C LEU A 264 -15.38 -8.31 -11.33
N TYR A 265 -14.90 -9.33 -10.62
CA TYR A 265 -15.68 -10.52 -10.31
C TYR A 265 -15.21 -11.24 -9.04
N ARG A 266 -16.05 -12.13 -8.53
CA ARG A 266 -15.72 -13.09 -7.46
C ARG A 266 -15.80 -14.54 -7.97
N ASP A 267 -14.98 -15.43 -7.41
CA ASP A 267 -14.89 -16.85 -7.81
C ASP A 267 -16.19 -17.63 -7.57
N GLY A 268 -16.98 -17.22 -6.57
CA GLY A 268 -18.23 -17.87 -6.17
C GLY A 268 -19.17 -16.89 -5.46
N THR A 269 -20.00 -17.40 -4.55
CA THR A 269 -20.88 -16.58 -3.71
C THR A 269 -20.25 -16.19 -2.37
N GLU A 270 -19.05 -16.70 -2.09
CA GLU A 270 -18.28 -16.40 -0.89
C GLU A 270 -17.89 -14.93 -0.85
N LEU A 271 -18.13 -14.29 0.30
CA LEU A 271 -17.74 -12.91 0.56
C LEU A 271 -16.25 -12.81 0.93
N ARG A 272 -15.39 -13.03 -0.06
CA ARG A 272 -13.92 -13.06 0.07
C ARG A 272 -13.21 -12.06 -0.85
N GLY A 273 -12.62 -12.55 -1.94
CA GLY A 273 -11.78 -11.78 -2.85
C GLY A 273 -12.56 -11.29 -4.06
N ILE A 274 -12.19 -10.11 -4.55
CA ILE A 274 -12.66 -9.57 -5.83
C ILE A 274 -11.44 -9.43 -6.73
N TYR A 275 -11.55 -9.97 -7.94
CA TYR A 275 -10.46 -10.03 -8.91
C TYR A 275 -10.76 -9.14 -10.11
N VAL A 276 -9.70 -8.74 -10.80
CA VAL A 276 -9.75 -7.86 -11.97
C VAL A 276 -9.43 -8.68 -13.21
N ALA A 277 -10.36 -8.80 -14.16
CA ALA A 277 -10.08 -9.51 -15.41
C ALA A 277 -9.42 -8.61 -16.48
N ASP A 278 -9.50 -7.27 -16.34
CA ASP A 278 -8.81 -6.32 -17.23
C ASP A 278 -7.95 -5.29 -16.46
N PRO A 279 -6.80 -5.74 -15.91
CA PRO A 279 -5.89 -4.84 -15.20
C PRO A 279 -5.22 -3.81 -16.14
N GLY A 280 -5.15 -4.09 -17.45
CA GLY A 280 -4.60 -3.16 -18.44
C GLY A 280 -5.44 -1.90 -18.56
N ALA A 281 -6.76 -2.06 -18.68
CA ALA A 281 -7.70 -0.94 -18.71
C ALA A 281 -7.67 -0.11 -17.42
N ALA A 282 -7.50 -0.74 -16.25
CA ALA A 282 -7.39 -0.06 -14.96
C ALA A 282 -6.11 0.80 -14.86
N ARG A 283 -4.95 0.28 -15.29
CA ARG A 283 -3.70 1.05 -15.33
C ARG A 283 -3.80 2.25 -16.27
N GLU A 284 -4.35 2.03 -17.47
CA GLU A 284 -4.56 3.09 -18.47
C GLU A 284 -5.43 4.20 -17.90
N ALA A 285 -6.58 3.84 -17.30
CA ALA A 285 -7.50 4.80 -16.70
C ALA A 285 -6.82 5.65 -15.62
N CYS A 286 -6.11 4.99 -14.69
CA CYS A 286 -5.49 5.70 -13.58
C CYS A 286 -4.36 6.64 -14.04
N ARG A 287 -3.50 6.20 -14.97
CA ARG A 287 -2.46 7.06 -15.57
C ARG A 287 -3.04 8.28 -16.28
N ALA A 288 -4.23 8.14 -16.85
CA ALA A 288 -4.89 9.22 -17.58
C ALA A 288 -5.51 10.29 -16.67
N VAL A 289 -5.62 10.05 -15.35
CA VAL A 289 -6.04 11.08 -14.36
C VAL A 289 -5.02 12.21 -14.30
N GLY A 290 -3.73 11.88 -14.36
CA GLY A 290 -2.66 12.85 -14.34
C GLY A 290 -1.30 12.21 -14.04
N LYS A 291 -0.23 12.84 -14.53
CA LYS A 291 1.15 12.32 -14.43
C LYS A 291 1.56 11.97 -12.99
N TYR A 292 1.11 12.73 -12.01
CA TYR A 292 1.44 12.56 -10.59
C TYR A 292 0.21 12.19 -9.73
N ALA A 293 -0.93 11.92 -10.35
CA ALA A 293 -2.22 11.81 -9.67
C ALA A 293 -2.67 10.36 -9.39
N CYS A 294 -1.78 9.38 -9.59
CA CYS A 294 -2.09 7.95 -9.53
C CYS A 294 -1.01 7.18 -8.75
N ASP A 295 -0.86 7.46 -7.45
CA ASP A 295 0.00 6.65 -6.59
C ASP A 295 -0.66 5.32 -6.18
N PHE A 296 -1.95 5.36 -5.89
CA PHE A 296 -2.72 4.22 -5.37
C PHE A 296 -3.99 4.00 -6.19
N PRO A 297 -3.90 3.22 -7.28
CA PRO A 297 -5.07 2.89 -8.08
C PRO A 297 -6.00 1.98 -7.26
N SER A 298 -7.22 2.45 -7.03
CA SER A 298 -8.20 1.75 -6.20
C SER A 298 -9.44 1.43 -7.00
N LEU A 299 -9.83 0.16 -7.05
CA LEU A 299 -11.00 -0.31 -7.81
C LEU A 299 -12.16 -0.55 -6.85
N ILE A 300 -13.27 0.15 -7.06
CA ILE A 300 -14.47 0.06 -6.22
C ILE A 300 -15.59 -0.59 -7.01
N GLY A 301 -15.94 -1.83 -6.68
CA GLY A 301 -17.05 -2.54 -7.31
C GLY A 301 -18.41 -2.03 -6.82
N ASN A 302 -19.36 -1.84 -7.73
CA ASN A 302 -20.78 -1.60 -7.43
C ASN A 302 -21.46 -2.87 -6.86
N ASP A 303 -21.00 -3.32 -5.70
CA ASP A 303 -21.49 -4.49 -4.98
C ASP A 303 -21.83 -4.07 -3.54
N PRO A 304 -23.00 -4.43 -2.98
CA PRO A 304 -23.37 -4.03 -1.62
C PRO A 304 -22.77 -4.93 -0.53
N TYR A 305 -21.89 -5.88 -0.89
CA TYR A 305 -21.36 -6.89 0.01
C TYR A 305 -19.84 -6.83 0.14
N TYR A 306 -19.31 -7.55 1.13
CA TYR A 306 -17.90 -7.66 1.46
C TYR A 306 -17.15 -8.29 0.29
N GLY A 307 -16.03 -7.66 -0.02
CA GLY A 307 -15.05 -8.20 -0.92
C GLY A 307 -13.95 -7.21 -1.18
N GLY A 308 -12.76 -7.73 -1.42
CA GLY A 308 -11.60 -6.92 -1.78
C GLY A 308 -10.33 -7.73 -1.73
N LEU A 309 -9.28 -7.11 -2.24
CA LEU A 309 -7.93 -7.64 -2.27
C LEU A 309 -6.95 -6.47 -2.29
N GLY A 310 -5.84 -6.63 -1.60
CA GLY A 310 -4.66 -5.80 -1.74
C GLY A 310 -3.70 -6.33 -2.81
N GLY A 311 -2.79 -5.48 -3.27
CA GLY A 311 -1.79 -5.81 -4.28
C GLY A 311 -1.47 -4.61 -5.15
N GLU A 312 -1.38 -4.81 -6.46
CA GLU A 312 -1.23 -3.71 -7.41
C GLU A 312 -2.37 -2.69 -7.28
N PHE A 313 -3.61 -3.18 -7.19
CA PHE A 313 -4.80 -2.38 -6.97
C PHE A 313 -5.28 -2.55 -5.53
N VAL A 314 -5.77 -1.46 -4.94
CA VAL A 314 -6.55 -1.53 -3.71
C VAL A 314 -8.01 -1.79 -4.11
N ILE A 315 -8.51 -3.00 -3.87
CA ILE A 315 -9.84 -3.40 -4.32
C ILE A 315 -10.80 -3.44 -3.13
N SER A 316 -11.96 -2.81 -3.27
CA SER A 316 -13.06 -2.89 -2.31
C SER A 316 -14.41 -2.78 -3.03
N THR A 317 -15.50 -2.69 -2.27
CA THR A 317 -16.87 -2.53 -2.78
C THR A 317 -17.55 -1.28 -2.26
N SER A 318 -18.67 -0.96 -2.90
CA SER A 318 -19.61 0.07 -2.46
C SER A 318 -20.41 -0.28 -1.20
N SER A 319 -20.16 -1.41 -0.55
CA SER A 319 -20.91 -1.82 0.66
C SER A 319 -20.89 -0.71 1.72
N ASN A 320 -22.07 -0.40 2.24
CA ASN A 320 -22.23 0.53 3.37
C ASN A 320 -21.71 -0.05 4.69
N LYS A 321 -21.62 -1.38 4.78
CA LYS A 321 -21.23 -2.08 6.01
C LYS A 321 -19.75 -2.45 6.01
N SER A 322 -19.25 -3.00 4.90
CA SER A 322 -17.91 -3.57 4.82
C SER A 322 -16.97 -2.86 3.85
N GLY A 323 -17.47 -2.01 2.96
CA GLY A 323 -16.66 -1.37 1.91
C GLY A 323 -15.51 -0.55 2.50
N THR A 324 -15.79 0.32 3.47
CA THR A 324 -14.75 1.09 4.18
C THR A 324 -13.83 0.20 5.00
N ILE A 325 -14.36 -0.85 5.64
CA ILE A 325 -13.59 -1.79 6.48
C ILE A 325 -12.49 -2.47 5.67
N VAL A 326 -12.85 -2.98 4.49
CA VAL A 326 -11.90 -3.62 3.58
C VAL A 326 -10.96 -2.59 2.98
N LEU A 327 -11.51 -1.47 2.50
CA LEU A 327 -10.74 -0.44 1.82
C LEU A 327 -9.60 0.11 2.69
N ARG A 328 -9.85 0.41 3.97
CA ARG A 328 -8.79 0.90 4.87
C ARG A 328 -7.71 -0.15 5.17
N HIS A 329 -8.08 -1.42 5.23
CA HIS A 329 -7.15 -2.53 5.48
C HIS A 329 -6.21 -2.71 4.29
N GLU A 330 -6.79 -2.85 3.10
CA GLU A 330 -6.02 -3.04 1.87
C GLU A 330 -5.18 -1.80 1.53
N LEU A 331 -5.74 -0.60 1.71
CA LEU A 331 -4.98 0.64 1.57
C LEU A 331 -3.86 0.74 2.61
N GLY A 332 -4.04 0.20 3.82
CA GLY A 332 -2.99 0.11 4.83
C GLY A 332 -1.77 -0.68 4.36
N HIS A 333 -1.98 -1.82 3.69
CA HIS A 333 -0.90 -2.60 3.07
C HIS A 333 -0.23 -1.86 1.91
N SER A 334 -0.98 -1.11 1.12
CA SER A 334 -0.41 -0.33 0.01
C SER A 334 0.38 0.89 0.50
N LEU A 335 -0.11 1.55 1.55
CA LEU A 335 0.49 2.77 2.09
C LEU A 335 1.68 2.51 2.99
N ILE A 336 1.80 1.36 3.64
CA ILE A 336 2.83 1.09 4.63
C ILE A 336 3.39 -0.31 4.39
N ASN A 337 4.71 -0.47 4.58
CA ASN A 337 5.27 -1.82 4.68
C ASN A 337 4.85 -2.44 6.02
N VAL A 338 3.65 -3.01 6.05
CA VAL A 338 3.03 -3.71 7.19
C VAL A 338 2.56 -5.09 6.77
N GLY A 339 2.65 -6.02 7.71
CA GLY A 339 2.05 -7.34 7.59
C GLY A 339 0.67 -7.39 8.22
N GLU A 340 0.04 -8.54 8.03
CA GLU A 340 -1.14 -8.96 8.75
C GLU A 340 -0.81 -9.13 10.24
N GLU A 341 -1.79 -8.83 11.08
CA GLU A 341 -1.72 -9.10 12.51
C GLU A 341 -2.80 -10.10 12.96
N TYR A 342 -3.87 -10.29 12.20
CA TYR A 342 -4.81 -11.40 12.39
C TYR A 342 -4.17 -12.75 12.04
N ASP A 343 -4.74 -13.83 12.55
CA ASP A 343 -4.20 -15.17 12.35
C ASP A 343 -4.61 -15.72 10.97
N GLY A 344 -3.68 -16.41 10.31
CA GLY A 344 -3.92 -17.16 9.05
C GLY A 344 -3.77 -16.37 7.77
N GLY A 345 -3.26 -15.16 7.87
CA GLY A 345 -2.69 -14.44 6.76
C GLY A 345 -1.46 -15.16 6.17
N GLN A 346 -0.87 -14.54 5.16
CA GLN A 346 0.31 -15.06 4.48
C GLN A 346 1.55 -14.17 4.69
N VAL A 347 1.35 -12.91 5.10
CA VAL A 347 2.38 -11.88 5.14
C VAL A 347 2.49 -11.31 6.54
N TYR A 348 3.52 -11.71 7.29
CA TYR A 348 3.80 -11.22 8.65
C TYR A 348 5.11 -10.43 8.70
N SER A 349 5.26 -9.41 7.86
CA SER A 349 6.50 -8.63 7.70
C SER A 349 6.27 -7.15 8.02
N GLY A 350 7.23 -6.29 7.70
CA GLY A 350 7.05 -4.85 7.88
C GLY A 350 7.35 -4.36 9.28
N VAL A 351 6.86 -3.16 9.59
CA VAL A 351 7.15 -2.45 10.85
C VAL A 351 6.43 -3.06 12.05
N ASN A 352 5.28 -3.70 11.83
CA ASN A 352 4.39 -4.21 12.87
C ASN A 352 4.54 -5.71 13.16
N ALA A 353 5.45 -6.41 12.49
CA ALA A 353 5.69 -7.84 12.69
C ALA A 353 7.16 -8.19 12.97
N GLU A 354 7.37 -9.11 13.91
CA GLU A 354 8.68 -9.73 14.20
C GLU A 354 8.57 -11.25 14.05
N ARG A 355 9.55 -11.88 13.39
CA ARG A 355 9.48 -13.31 13.02
C ARG A 355 10.46 -14.20 13.75
N TRP A 356 11.58 -13.63 14.21
CA TRP A 356 12.74 -14.43 14.61
C TRP A 356 12.91 -14.46 16.12
N SER A 357 12.81 -13.31 16.77
CA SER A 357 13.02 -13.21 18.21
C SER A 357 12.43 -11.94 18.78
N ILE A 358 11.79 -12.05 19.95
CA ILE A 358 11.32 -10.89 20.71
C ILE A 358 12.47 -9.95 21.11
N GLN A 359 13.71 -10.45 21.15
CA GLN A 359 14.90 -9.62 21.43
C GLN A 359 15.24 -8.68 20.25
N ASN A 360 14.72 -8.95 19.05
CA ASN A 360 14.92 -8.17 17.83
C ASN A 360 13.70 -7.32 17.47
N ILE A 361 12.72 -7.19 18.35
CA ILE A 361 11.51 -6.40 18.10
C ILE A 361 11.84 -5.02 17.55
N LYS A 362 11.16 -4.67 16.46
CA LYS A 362 11.40 -3.43 15.70
C LYS A 362 10.85 -2.20 16.41
N TRP A 363 9.82 -2.38 17.24
CA TRP A 363 9.12 -1.32 17.99
C TRP A 363 9.62 -1.17 19.43
N LYS A 364 10.92 -1.38 19.69
CA LYS A 364 11.52 -1.26 21.04
C LYS A 364 11.23 0.08 21.72
N HIS A 365 11.25 1.18 20.95
CA HIS A 365 11.00 2.54 21.45
C HIS A 365 9.51 2.83 21.75
N TRP A 366 8.63 1.88 21.42
CA TRP A 366 7.21 1.94 21.75
C TRP A 366 6.81 1.03 22.92
N LEU A 367 7.68 0.10 23.34
CA LEU A 367 7.36 -0.86 24.40
C LEU A 367 6.93 -0.14 25.68
N THR A 368 5.88 -0.67 26.31
CA THR A 368 5.43 -0.19 27.62
C THR A 368 6.45 -0.55 28.70
N ASP A 369 6.97 -1.77 28.66
CA ASP A 369 8.02 -2.25 29.55
C ASP A 369 9.39 -2.10 28.88
N ALA A 370 10.43 -1.75 29.66
CA ALA A 370 11.78 -1.53 29.13
C ALA A 370 12.41 -2.77 28.47
N VAL A 371 11.90 -3.96 28.79
CA VAL A 371 12.37 -5.24 28.25
C VAL A 371 11.22 -5.91 27.50
N PRO A 372 11.46 -6.41 26.27
CA PRO A 372 10.46 -7.18 25.54
C PRO A 372 9.93 -8.37 26.34
N ARG A 373 8.60 -8.51 26.39
CA ARG A 373 7.89 -9.62 27.04
C ARG A 373 6.99 -10.30 26.03
N GLU A 374 7.05 -11.62 25.95
CA GLU A 374 6.04 -12.38 25.21
C GLU A 374 4.76 -12.48 26.05
N GLU A 375 3.65 -12.03 25.47
CA GLU A 375 2.31 -12.19 26.04
C GLU A 375 1.82 -13.59 25.65
N LYS A 376 1.86 -14.55 26.57
CA LYS A 376 1.76 -15.99 26.24
C LYS A 376 0.33 -16.43 25.90
N ASN A 377 0.12 -16.89 24.67
CA ASN A 377 -1.09 -17.55 24.21
C ASN A 377 -0.75 -18.77 23.34
N VAL A 378 -1.79 -19.46 22.88
CA VAL A 378 -1.71 -20.50 21.86
C VAL A 378 -2.94 -20.45 20.96
N LEU A 379 -2.74 -20.71 19.66
CA LEU A 379 -3.83 -20.93 18.71
C LEU A 379 -4.16 -22.43 18.69
N ARG A 380 -5.37 -22.79 19.13
CA ARG A 380 -5.85 -24.18 19.24
C ARG A 380 -6.57 -24.67 18.01
N ALA A 381 -7.32 -23.80 17.35
CA ALA A 381 -8.01 -24.10 16.11
C ALA A 381 -7.91 -22.91 15.17
N GLN A 382 -7.73 -23.21 13.88
CA GLN A 382 -7.72 -22.25 12.80
C GLN A 382 -8.33 -22.93 11.58
N ASP A 383 -9.43 -22.38 11.09
CA ASP A 383 -10.19 -22.99 10.02
C ASP A 383 -10.78 -21.92 9.09
N TYR A 384 -10.50 -22.03 7.81
CA TYR A 384 -11.07 -21.20 6.75
C TYR A 384 -12.21 -21.97 6.09
N ALA A 385 -13.28 -22.17 6.86
CA ALA A 385 -14.32 -23.13 6.56
C ALA A 385 -14.99 -22.89 5.19
N TRP A 386 -15.28 -21.62 4.85
CA TRP A 386 -16.08 -21.23 3.67
C TRP A 386 -17.26 -22.20 3.43
N TYR A 387 -17.99 -22.50 4.50
CA TYR A 387 -18.92 -23.63 4.55
C TYR A 387 -20.38 -23.17 4.55
N ASP A 388 -21.14 -23.62 3.55
CA ASP A 388 -22.59 -23.46 3.46
C ASP A 388 -23.29 -24.24 4.58
N LEU A 389 -23.83 -23.53 5.56
CA LEU A 389 -24.45 -24.10 6.76
C LEU A 389 -25.75 -24.87 6.45
N LYS A 390 -26.32 -24.71 5.26
CA LYS A 390 -27.45 -25.51 4.80
C LYS A 390 -27.08 -26.99 4.59
N LYS A 391 -25.79 -27.30 4.38
CA LYS A 391 -25.30 -28.68 4.23
C LYS A 391 -25.29 -29.46 5.54
N GLY A 392 -25.50 -28.79 6.68
CA GLY A 392 -25.57 -29.38 8.01
C GLY A 392 -24.61 -28.72 9.01
N PRO A 393 -24.50 -29.27 10.23
CA PRO A 393 -23.60 -28.74 11.24
C PRO A 393 -22.13 -28.82 10.82
N TYR A 394 -21.38 -27.75 11.06
CA TYR A 394 -19.93 -27.70 10.89
C TYR A 394 -19.24 -27.86 12.24
N LYS A 395 -18.29 -28.81 12.36
CA LYS A 395 -17.63 -29.15 13.63
C LYS A 395 -16.13 -28.96 13.51
N VAL A 396 -15.54 -28.22 14.45
CA VAL A 396 -14.09 -28.03 14.56
C VAL A 396 -13.62 -28.64 15.87
N LYS A 397 -12.68 -29.58 15.80
CA LYS A 397 -12.12 -30.25 16.98
C LYS A 397 -10.75 -29.70 17.30
N PHE A 398 -10.45 -29.54 18.59
CA PHE A 398 -9.13 -29.14 19.07
C PHE A 398 -8.82 -29.82 20.40
N ASN A 399 -7.55 -29.80 20.80
CA ASN A 399 -7.13 -30.30 22.12
C ASN A 399 -6.61 -29.14 22.96
N SER A 400 -7.01 -29.10 24.24
CA SER A 400 -6.35 -28.27 25.25
C SER A 400 -5.44 -29.12 26.13
N ASP A 401 -4.36 -28.50 26.62
CA ASP A 401 -3.48 -29.10 27.63
C ASP A 401 -3.90 -28.73 29.06
N GLY A 402 -4.92 -27.91 29.23
CA GLY A 402 -5.45 -27.48 30.53
C GLY A 402 -4.59 -26.45 31.28
N ASN A 403 -3.53 -25.90 30.68
CA ASN A 403 -2.62 -24.98 31.37
C ASN A 403 -3.04 -23.51 31.28
N PHE A 404 -3.80 -23.16 30.24
CA PHE A 404 -4.24 -21.79 29.99
C PHE A 404 -5.45 -21.43 30.87
N LYS A 405 -5.67 -20.13 31.06
CA LYS A 405 -6.65 -19.61 32.04
C LYS A 405 -7.87 -18.98 31.38
N ARG A 406 -7.74 -18.54 30.14
CA ARG A 406 -8.78 -17.83 29.41
C ARG A 406 -8.78 -18.29 27.95
N TRP A 407 -9.85 -18.00 27.23
CA TRP A 407 -9.95 -18.32 25.81
C TRP A 407 -10.75 -17.26 25.04
N SER A 408 -10.54 -17.22 23.73
CA SER A 408 -11.29 -16.40 22.78
C SER A 408 -11.61 -17.21 21.53
N LEU A 409 -12.89 -17.31 21.20
CA LEU A 409 -13.41 -17.86 19.95
C LEU A 409 -13.78 -16.69 19.05
N LYS A 410 -13.13 -16.58 17.89
CA LYS A 410 -13.51 -15.62 16.85
C LYS A 410 -13.93 -16.35 15.60
N ILE A 411 -15.03 -15.89 15.02
CA ILE A 411 -15.50 -16.39 13.73
C ILE A 411 -15.77 -15.22 12.79
N SER A 412 -15.79 -15.51 11.50
CA SER A 412 -16.47 -14.66 10.53
C SER A 412 -17.56 -15.45 9.81
N HIS A 413 -18.68 -14.81 9.51
CA HIS A 413 -19.84 -15.42 8.88
C HIS A 413 -20.49 -14.44 7.90
N SER A 414 -21.31 -14.95 7.00
CA SER A 414 -22.11 -14.14 6.07
C SER A 414 -23.50 -14.73 5.89
N GLY A 415 -24.44 -13.89 5.47
CA GLY A 415 -25.81 -14.32 5.18
C GLY A 415 -26.68 -14.63 6.41
N VAL A 416 -26.15 -14.48 7.64
CA VAL A 416 -26.83 -14.79 8.91
C VAL A 416 -27.50 -13.55 9.49
N ASP A 417 -28.66 -13.23 8.94
CA ASP A 417 -29.31 -11.92 9.02
C ASP A 417 -30.16 -11.70 10.29
N THR A 418 -30.54 -12.75 11.01
CA THR A 418 -31.44 -12.70 12.17
C THR A 418 -30.91 -13.54 13.34
N ASP A 419 -31.34 -13.24 14.57
CA ASP A 419 -30.87 -13.95 15.79
C ASP A 419 -31.14 -15.47 15.75
N ASP A 420 -32.14 -15.90 14.98
CA ASP A 420 -32.51 -17.30 14.80
C ASP A 420 -31.85 -17.95 13.56
N SER A 421 -30.97 -17.26 12.84
CA SER A 421 -30.34 -17.76 11.60
C SER A 421 -29.06 -18.57 11.81
N PHE A 422 -28.41 -18.42 12.96
CA PHE A 422 -27.12 -19.03 13.28
C PHE A 422 -27.02 -19.48 14.73
N GLU A 423 -26.35 -20.60 14.95
CA GLU A 423 -26.09 -21.13 16.28
C GLU A 423 -24.63 -21.56 16.42
N ALA A 424 -24.00 -21.22 17.55
CA ALA A 424 -22.64 -21.63 17.90
C ALA A 424 -22.63 -22.36 19.24
N TYR A 425 -21.79 -23.39 19.35
CA TYR A 425 -21.66 -24.24 20.52
C TYR A 425 -20.19 -24.48 20.85
N VAL A 426 -19.91 -24.57 22.16
CA VAL A 426 -18.62 -25.04 22.71
C VAL A 426 -18.94 -26.22 23.62
N ASP A 427 -18.40 -27.40 23.31
CA ASP A 427 -18.64 -28.66 24.04
C ASP A 427 -20.13 -28.95 24.27
N GLY A 428 -20.96 -28.69 23.25
CA GLY A 428 -22.41 -28.88 23.28
C GLY A 428 -23.18 -27.80 24.06
N LYS A 429 -22.51 -26.83 24.69
CA LYS A 429 -23.15 -25.67 25.32
C LYS A 429 -23.35 -24.57 24.28
N ARG A 430 -24.60 -24.13 24.10
CA ARG A 430 -24.95 -23.02 23.19
C ARG A 430 -24.33 -21.72 23.69
N LEU A 431 -23.72 -20.97 22.78
CA LEU A 431 -23.23 -19.62 23.02
C LEU A 431 -24.36 -18.62 22.73
N ASN A 432 -24.44 -17.56 23.55
CA ASN A 432 -25.34 -16.45 23.27
C ASN A 432 -24.82 -15.69 22.05
N TRP A 433 -25.68 -15.49 21.07
CA TRP A 433 -25.33 -14.79 19.84
C TRP A 433 -26.47 -13.86 19.45
N THR A 434 -26.10 -12.72 18.89
CA THR A 434 -27.02 -11.72 18.34
C THR A 434 -26.57 -11.43 16.92
N SER A 435 -27.53 -11.40 16.01
CA SER A 435 -27.25 -11.11 14.62
C SER A 435 -26.77 -9.67 14.46
N PRO A 436 -25.72 -9.44 13.66
CA PRO A 436 -25.33 -8.09 13.27
C PRO A 436 -26.22 -7.50 12.18
N GLY A 437 -27.24 -8.24 11.73
CA GLY A 437 -28.17 -7.84 10.69
C GLY A 437 -27.59 -7.90 9.27
N GLY A 438 -28.49 -8.11 8.30
CA GLY A 438 -28.16 -8.12 6.87
C GLY A 438 -27.39 -9.36 6.42
N TYR A 439 -27.03 -9.38 5.13
CA TYR A 439 -26.39 -10.55 4.50
C TYR A 439 -24.87 -10.41 4.30
N ASP A 440 -24.32 -9.26 4.65
CA ASP A 440 -22.90 -9.00 4.49
C ASP A 440 -22.04 -9.86 5.44
N ARG A 441 -20.72 -9.88 5.23
CA ARG A 441 -19.78 -10.56 6.11
C ARG A 441 -19.59 -9.78 7.39
N ASP A 442 -19.59 -10.50 8.51
CA ASP A 442 -19.36 -9.96 9.84
C ASP A 442 -18.49 -10.88 10.68
N PHE A 443 -18.12 -10.41 11.88
CA PHE A 443 -17.27 -11.08 12.84
C PHE A 443 -18.00 -11.23 14.16
N SER A 444 -17.79 -12.36 14.84
CA SER A 444 -18.34 -12.58 16.18
C SER A 444 -17.27 -13.17 17.08
N GLU A 445 -17.26 -12.70 18.33
CA GLU A 445 -16.26 -13.07 19.33
C GLU A 445 -16.93 -13.48 20.63
N TRP A 446 -16.43 -14.56 21.23
CA TRP A 446 -16.77 -14.99 22.58
C TRP A 446 -15.51 -15.19 23.38
N ASN A 447 -15.52 -14.72 24.63
CA ASN A 447 -14.43 -14.87 25.56
C ASN A 447 -14.86 -15.68 26.77
N GLY A 448 -13.94 -16.49 27.30
CA GLY A 448 -14.15 -17.20 28.56
C GLY A 448 -13.01 -16.95 29.54
N GLU A 449 -13.40 -16.76 30.81
CA GLU A 449 -12.49 -16.49 31.92
C GLU A 449 -12.02 -17.76 32.65
N GLU A 450 -12.54 -18.91 32.24
CA GLU A 450 -12.14 -20.23 32.72
C GLU A 450 -11.56 -21.02 31.55
N GLY A 451 -10.30 -21.44 31.68
CA GLY A 451 -9.59 -22.22 30.66
C GLY A 451 -10.22 -23.60 30.45
N PHE A 452 -9.93 -24.21 29.29
CA PHE A 452 -10.44 -25.54 28.99
C PHE A 452 -9.76 -26.60 29.88
N SER A 453 -10.45 -27.72 30.09
CA SER A 453 -9.85 -28.91 30.70
C SER A 453 -8.81 -29.54 29.76
N ALA A 454 -7.87 -30.30 30.29
CA ALA A 454 -6.98 -31.08 29.43
C ALA A 454 -7.77 -32.15 28.65
N GLY A 455 -7.61 -32.22 27.34
CA GLY A 455 -8.28 -33.20 26.49
C GLY A 455 -8.92 -32.62 25.23
N PRO A 456 -9.76 -33.43 24.55
CA PRO A 456 -10.45 -33.04 23.33
C PRO A 456 -11.65 -32.14 23.62
N HIS A 457 -11.82 -31.13 22.76
CA HIS A 457 -12.91 -30.17 22.76
C HIS A 457 -13.51 -30.04 21.35
N GLU A 458 -14.77 -29.61 21.27
CA GLU A 458 -15.48 -29.45 20.00
C GLU A 458 -16.22 -28.11 19.93
N LEU A 459 -16.02 -27.42 18.83
CA LEU A 459 -16.84 -26.30 18.39
C LEU A 459 -17.86 -26.82 17.38
N GLU A 460 -19.09 -26.36 17.46
CA GLU A 460 -20.12 -26.70 16.49
C GLU A 460 -20.91 -25.46 16.06
N PHE A 461 -21.10 -25.33 14.75
CA PHE A 461 -21.81 -24.23 14.13
C PHE A 461 -22.95 -24.76 13.26
N ARG A 462 -24.12 -24.15 13.38
CA ARG A 462 -25.33 -24.60 12.68
C ARG A 462 -26.06 -23.42 12.07
N GLN A 463 -26.77 -23.70 10.99
CA GLN A 463 -27.90 -22.86 10.61
C GLN A 463 -29.00 -23.02 11.66
N GLY A 464 -29.75 -21.95 11.94
CA GLY A 464 -30.91 -22.07 12.81
C GLY A 464 -32.05 -22.83 12.14
N SER A 465 -32.73 -23.66 12.93
CA SER A 465 -33.67 -24.69 12.44
C SER A 465 -34.84 -24.18 11.61
N LYS A 466 -35.22 -22.91 11.76
CA LYS A 466 -36.28 -22.28 10.97
C LYS A 466 -35.92 -22.16 9.48
N TYR A 467 -34.63 -22.16 9.16
CA TYR A 467 -34.13 -21.93 7.80
C TYR A 467 -33.77 -23.23 7.06
N ASP A 468 -33.95 -24.40 7.68
CA ASP A 468 -33.57 -25.69 7.09
C ASP A 468 -34.28 -25.95 5.74
N ASP A 469 -35.54 -25.53 5.63
CA ASP A 469 -36.36 -25.65 4.43
C ASP A 469 -36.33 -24.41 3.53
N GLU A 470 -35.49 -23.41 3.82
CA GLU A 470 -35.50 -22.16 3.04
C GLU A 470 -35.05 -22.40 1.59
N PRO A 471 -35.80 -21.91 0.58
CA PRO A 471 -35.38 -22.00 -0.82
C PRO A 471 -34.04 -21.33 -1.07
N VAL A 472 -33.28 -21.86 -2.04
CA VAL A 472 -32.04 -21.22 -2.49
C VAL A 472 -32.38 -19.93 -3.23
N ASP A 473 -31.99 -18.80 -2.66
CA ASP A 473 -32.07 -17.49 -3.29
C ASP A 473 -30.69 -17.09 -3.81
N ARG A 474 -30.56 -17.02 -5.15
CA ARG A 474 -29.29 -16.68 -5.82
C ARG A 474 -29.01 -15.17 -5.86
N SER A 475 -29.95 -14.35 -5.40
CA SER A 475 -29.79 -12.89 -5.38
C SER A 475 -29.06 -12.36 -4.15
N ARG A 476 -28.82 -13.21 -3.14
CA ARG A 476 -28.17 -12.86 -1.88
C ARG A 476 -27.05 -13.84 -1.50
N PRO A 477 -26.10 -13.42 -0.64
CA PRO A 477 -25.10 -14.31 -0.07
C PRO A 477 -25.73 -15.52 0.64
N ILE A 478 -25.07 -16.67 0.53
CA ILE A 478 -25.44 -17.87 1.26
C ILE A 478 -25.17 -17.71 2.76
N ARG A 479 -25.91 -18.46 3.60
CA ARG A 479 -25.60 -18.59 5.03
C ARG A 479 -24.36 -19.44 5.20
N GLN A 480 -23.27 -18.79 5.58
CA GLN A 480 -21.97 -19.40 5.55
C GLN A 480 -21.16 -19.08 6.81
N LEU A 481 -20.49 -20.11 7.32
CA LEU A 481 -19.36 -19.94 8.22
C LEU A 481 -18.11 -19.72 7.36
N CYS A 482 -17.49 -18.56 7.47
CA CYS A 482 -16.35 -18.18 6.63
C CYS A 482 -15.01 -18.54 7.28
N SER A 483 -14.86 -18.30 8.59
CA SER A 483 -13.62 -18.65 9.31
C SER A 483 -13.85 -18.88 10.81
N VAL A 484 -12.94 -19.60 11.45
CA VAL A 484 -12.92 -19.92 12.89
C VAL A 484 -11.49 -19.83 13.40
N THR A 485 -11.31 -19.16 14.54
CA THR A 485 -10.08 -19.20 15.33
C THR A 485 -10.41 -19.39 16.81
N MET A 486 -9.68 -20.27 17.49
CA MET A 486 -9.80 -20.50 18.93
C MET A 486 -8.44 -20.30 19.58
N HIS A 487 -8.33 -19.31 20.44
CA HIS A 487 -7.13 -19.06 21.24
C HIS A 487 -7.34 -19.44 22.70
N GLU A 488 -6.28 -19.90 23.34
CA GLU A 488 -6.16 -19.94 24.79
C GLU A 488 -5.04 -19.01 25.26
N PHE A 489 -5.26 -18.34 26.40
CA PHE A 489 -4.38 -17.30 26.95
C PHE A 489 -4.00 -17.61 28.40
N MET A 490 -2.77 -17.25 28.78
CA MET A 490 -2.35 -17.30 30.17
C MET A 490 -3.12 -16.25 31.00
N GLY A 491 -2.93 -16.27 32.33
CA GLY A 491 -3.47 -15.23 33.22
C GLY A 491 -2.91 -13.84 32.92
N GLU A 492 -3.52 -12.80 33.49
CA GLU A 492 -3.11 -11.39 33.32
C GLU A 492 -1.63 -11.12 33.64
N ASP A 493 -1.02 -11.91 34.52
CA ASP A 493 0.41 -11.84 34.85
C ASP A 493 1.30 -12.15 33.65
N GLN A 494 0.81 -12.95 32.68
CA GLN A 494 1.57 -13.46 31.53
C GLN A 494 0.94 -13.13 30.17
N TYR A 495 -0.29 -12.64 30.13
CA TYR A 495 -0.93 -12.12 28.93
C TYR A 495 -1.87 -10.97 29.31
N ARG A 496 -1.57 -9.73 28.91
CA ARG A 496 -2.42 -8.57 29.21
C ARG A 496 -3.37 -8.26 28.06
N PHE A 497 -4.69 -8.25 28.33
CA PHE A 497 -5.71 -7.86 27.35
C PHE A 497 -5.81 -6.35 27.13
N ASP A 498 -5.18 -5.54 27.99
CA ASP A 498 -5.17 -4.09 27.87
C ASP A 498 -4.49 -3.65 26.56
N ASN A 499 -5.31 -3.07 25.69
CA ASN A 499 -4.93 -2.59 24.37
C ASN A 499 -3.95 -1.40 24.38
N THR A 500 -3.80 -0.72 25.52
CA THR A 500 -2.82 0.36 25.70
C THR A 500 -1.40 -0.16 25.91
N ILE A 501 -1.25 -1.46 26.22
CA ILE A 501 0.03 -2.10 26.40
C ILE A 501 0.64 -2.45 25.03
N ILE A 502 1.88 -2.01 24.83
CA ILE A 502 2.70 -2.35 23.68
C ILE A 502 3.77 -3.35 24.13
N SER A 503 3.71 -4.56 23.58
CA SER A 503 4.51 -5.72 23.99
C SER A 503 4.78 -6.63 22.78
N ALA A 504 5.05 -7.92 23.02
CA ALA A 504 5.17 -8.94 21.98
C ALA A 504 4.01 -9.94 22.07
N TYR A 505 2.95 -9.68 21.32
CA TYR A 505 1.77 -10.55 21.24
C TYR A 505 1.95 -11.58 20.13
N PRO A 506 1.80 -12.88 20.37
CA PRO A 506 1.87 -13.86 19.30
C PRO A 506 0.72 -13.71 18.30
N THR A 507 1.02 -13.99 17.03
CA THR A 507 0.08 -14.19 15.93
C THR A 507 0.60 -15.30 15.04
N TYR A 508 -0.28 -16.06 14.41
CA TYR A 508 0.06 -17.29 13.72
C TYR A 508 -0.38 -17.23 12.27
N ASP A 509 0.52 -17.59 11.36
CA ASP A 509 0.18 -17.65 9.93
C ASP A 509 -0.67 -18.86 9.57
N LEU A 510 -1.05 -19.00 8.29
CA LEU A 510 -1.90 -20.10 7.82
C LEU A 510 -1.31 -21.51 8.05
N TYR A 511 0.00 -21.59 8.29
CA TYR A 511 0.73 -22.83 8.56
C TYR A 511 0.97 -23.03 10.07
N GLY A 512 0.38 -22.19 10.92
CA GLY A 512 0.55 -22.20 12.37
C GLY A 512 1.92 -21.68 12.84
N ARG A 513 2.71 -21.01 11.98
CA ARG A 513 4.00 -20.46 12.38
C ARG A 513 3.79 -19.19 13.18
N LYS A 514 4.35 -19.17 14.39
CA LYS A 514 4.28 -18.02 15.31
C LYS A 514 5.16 -16.87 14.83
N THR A 515 4.59 -15.68 14.84
CA THR A 515 5.25 -14.37 14.75
C THR A 515 4.73 -13.49 15.88
N TRP A 516 5.24 -12.26 16.01
CA TRP A 516 4.80 -11.31 17.04
C TRP A 516 4.32 -9.99 16.43
N ARG A 517 3.34 -9.40 17.09
CA ARG A 517 2.76 -8.06 16.85
C ARG A 517 2.77 -7.23 18.12
N SER A 518 2.46 -5.94 17.99
CA SER A 518 2.72 -4.95 19.06
C SER A 518 1.65 -4.86 20.15
N ASN A 519 0.38 -5.11 19.84
CA ASN A 519 -0.76 -4.91 20.75
C ASN A 519 -1.65 -6.15 20.82
N HIS A 520 -2.62 -6.21 21.74
CA HIS A 520 -3.55 -7.34 21.85
C HIS A 520 -4.62 -7.37 20.73
N GLU A 521 -5.40 -6.32 20.55
CA GLU A 521 -6.43 -6.20 19.48
C GLU A 521 -6.49 -4.78 18.88
N PHE A 522 -5.68 -3.85 19.41
CA PHE A 522 -5.62 -2.46 18.96
C PHE A 522 -4.71 -2.27 17.75
N CYS A 523 -5.18 -2.76 16.60
CA CYS A 523 -4.67 -2.39 15.29
C CYS A 523 -5.70 -2.77 14.24
N LEU A 524 -5.92 -1.92 13.25
CA LEU A 524 -6.72 -2.23 12.07
C LEU A 524 -6.21 -3.50 11.37
N MET A 525 -4.89 -3.70 11.29
CA MET A 525 -4.29 -4.89 10.68
C MET A 525 -4.53 -6.18 11.49
N ARG A 526 -5.03 -6.05 12.74
CA ARG A 526 -5.41 -7.17 13.62
C ARG A 526 -6.91 -7.39 13.65
N ASN A 527 -7.63 -6.32 13.90
CA ASN A 527 -9.07 -6.30 13.99
C ASN A 527 -9.58 -5.37 12.90
N MET A 528 -10.00 -5.94 11.78
CA MET A 528 -10.48 -5.16 10.63
C MET A 528 -11.67 -4.27 10.99
N ALA A 529 -12.45 -4.57 12.03
CA ALA A 529 -13.54 -3.71 12.50
C ALA A 529 -13.04 -2.43 13.21
N SER A 530 -11.80 -2.40 13.69
CA SER A 530 -11.17 -1.20 14.29
C SER A 530 -10.94 -0.09 13.27
N THR A 531 -11.21 1.16 13.64
CA THR A 531 -10.84 2.36 12.85
C THR A 531 -9.41 2.84 13.12
N GLN A 532 -8.64 2.15 13.97
CA GLN A 532 -7.36 2.66 14.47
C GLN A 532 -6.19 1.77 14.06
N PHE A 533 -5.20 2.35 13.39
CA PHE A 533 -3.84 1.79 13.34
C PHE A 533 -3.20 1.81 14.74
N CYS A 534 -2.41 0.79 15.07
CA CYS A 534 -1.56 0.83 16.25
C CYS A 534 -0.49 1.93 16.11
N SER A 535 0.14 2.32 17.23
CA SER A 535 1.16 3.37 17.23
C SER A 535 2.32 3.09 16.27
N ILE A 536 2.69 1.81 16.11
CA ILE A 536 3.78 1.37 15.25
C ILE A 536 3.40 1.56 13.77
N CYS A 537 2.18 1.20 13.39
CA CYS A 537 1.65 1.43 12.06
C CYS A 537 1.49 2.93 11.77
N LYS A 538 1.01 3.75 12.73
CA LYS A 538 0.91 5.21 12.56
C LYS A 538 2.28 5.86 12.32
N GLU A 539 3.30 5.48 13.07
CA GLU A 539 4.67 5.96 12.85
C GLU A 539 5.20 5.53 11.47
N GLY A 540 4.97 4.27 11.09
CA GLY A 540 5.31 3.75 9.77
C GLY A 540 4.62 4.52 8.64
N LEU A 541 3.35 4.90 8.84
CA LEU A 541 2.56 5.68 7.89
C LEU A 541 3.14 7.08 7.71
N TRP A 542 3.44 7.80 8.80
CA TRP A 542 4.11 9.12 8.72
C TRP A 542 5.40 9.04 7.90
N HIS A 543 6.26 8.06 8.18
CA HIS A 543 7.51 7.89 7.45
C HIS A 543 7.30 7.54 5.98
N ARG A 544 6.24 6.81 5.62
CA ARG A 544 6.01 6.43 4.23
C ARG A 544 5.39 7.58 3.44
N LEU A 545 4.41 8.28 4.01
CA LEU A 545 3.80 9.44 3.36
C LEU A 545 4.81 10.59 3.19
N LEU A 546 5.58 10.92 4.22
CA LEU A 546 6.62 11.96 4.14
C LEU A 546 7.88 11.51 3.38
N SER A 547 7.96 10.25 2.93
CA SER A 547 8.96 9.86 1.93
C SER A 547 8.53 10.17 0.50
N LYS A 548 7.23 10.44 0.28
CA LYS A 548 6.65 10.87 -1.00
C LYS A 548 6.33 12.36 -1.05
N ALA A 549 6.08 12.99 0.11
CA ALA A 549 5.77 14.41 0.23
C ALA A 549 6.81 15.16 1.08
N SER A 550 7.10 16.39 0.69
CA SER A 550 7.85 17.38 1.45
C SER A 550 6.91 18.25 2.28
N LEU A 551 7.28 18.56 3.52
CA LEU A 551 6.52 19.48 4.39
C LEU A 551 6.36 20.89 3.79
N LEU A 552 7.26 21.28 2.88
CA LEU A 552 7.25 22.55 2.16
C LEU A 552 6.79 22.31 0.72
N ASP A 553 5.68 22.94 0.34
CA ASP A 553 5.15 22.95 -1.02
C ASP A 553 5.95 23.90 -1.91
N GLU A 554 6.13 25.14 -1.47
CA GLU A 554 6.89 26.17 -2.18
C GLU A 554 7.32 27.33 -1.28
N ILE A 555 8.38 28.03 -1.70
CA ILE A 555 8.68 29.38 -1.24
C ILE A 555 8.25 30.32 -2.36
N GLN A 556 7.22 31.13 -2.11
CA GLN A 556 6.78 32.18 -3.01
C GLN A 556 7.46 33.49 -2.59
N VAL A 557 8.02 34.20 -3.57
CA VAL A 557 8.61 35.53 -3.37
C VAL A 557 7.83 36.51 -4.24
N ASP A 558 7.25 37.52 -3.60
CA ASP A 558 6.56 38.63 -4.24
C ASP A 558 7.37 39.91 -4.05
N CYS A 559 7.68 40.60 -5.15
CA CYS A 559 8.52 41.79 -5.11
C CYS A 559 7.66 43.06 -5.01
N GLN A 560 7.68 43.69 -3.84
CA GLN A 560 6.91 44.91 -3.59
C GLN A 560 7.60 46.12 -4.23
N ARG A 561 6.83 46.92 -4.96
CA ARG A 561 7.31 48.10 -5.70
C ARG A 561 6.84 49.40 -5.05
N GLU A 562 7.66 50.45 -5.09
CA GLU A 562 7.18 51.79 -4.75
C GLU A 562 6.38 52.39 -5.93
N ASP A 563 5.12 52.78 -5.69
CA ASP A 563 4.18 53.38 -6.66
C ASP A 563 4.60 54.73 -7.28
N LYS A 564 5.84 55.20 -7.07
CA LYS A 564 6.25 56.55 -7.48
C LYS A 564 6.89 56.53 -8.87
N GLY A 565 6.02 56.74 -9.87
CA GLY A 565 6.28 56.95 -11.30
C GLY A 565 7.69 57.41 -11.69
N GLY A 566 8.54 56.43 -11.97
CA GLY A 566 9.86 56.54 -12.57
C GLY A 566 10.28 55.16 -13.08
N ASP A 567 11.21 55.12 -14.03
CA ASP A 567 11.59 54.00 -14.92
C ASP A 567 11.37 52.56 -14.38
N LYS A 568 10.88 51.68 -15.27
CA LYS A 568 10.25 50.39 -14.94
C LYS A 568 11.15 49.32 -14.30
N ASP A 569 12.41 49.58 -14.02
CA ASP A 569 13.37 48.54 -13.60
C ASP A 569 13.99 48.71 -12.20
N ASP A 570 13.67 49.74 -11.39
CA ASP A 570 14.56 50.08 -10.25
C ASP A 570 13.96 50.37 -8.87
N LYS A 571 12.68 50.08 -8.59
CA LYS A 571 12.07 50.40 -7.28
C LYS A 571 11.42 49.24 -6.55
N ILE A 572 12.14 48.12 -6.41
CA ILE A 572 11.75 47.11 -5.41
C ILE A 572 12.11 47.65 -4.01
N SER A 573 11.11 47.80 -3.14
CA SER A 573 11.27 48.28 -1.75
C SER A 573 11.44 47.14 -0.75
N SER A 574 10.76 46.02 -0.97
CA SER A 574 10.86 44.80 -0.15
C SER A 574 10.50 43.54 -0.96
N PHE A 575 10.85 42.39 -0.40
CA PHE A 575 10.42 41.07 -0.85
C PHE A 575 9.43 40.52 0.19
N GLY A 576 8.18 40.34 -0.19
CA GLY A 576 7.22 39.54 0.58
C GLY A 576 7.48 38.07 0.31
N ILE A 577 7.75 37.29 1.34
CA ILE A 577 8.12 35.87 1.19
C ILE A 577 7.11 35.03 1.95
N GLU A 578 6.52 34.05 1.28
CA GLU A 578 5.62 33.08 1.86
C GLU A 578 6.18 31.67 1.70
N ALA A 579 6.36 30.97 2.83
CA ALA A 579 6.61 29.55 2.85
C ALA A 579 5.28 28.79 2.96
N LYS A 580 4.85 28.19 1.84
CA LYS A 580 3.64 27.37 1.81
C LYS A 580 3.96 25.98 2.32
N LEU A 581 3.49 25.68 3.52
CA LEU A 581 3.66 24.40 4.18
C LEU A 581 2.40 23.55 4.05
N ILE A 582 2.58 22.23 4.08
CA ILE A 582 1.45 21.31 4.27
C ILE A 582 0.77 21.65 5.61
N PRO A 583 -0.56 21.84 5.67
CA PRO A 583 -1.26 22.37 6.83
C PRO A 583 -1.37 21.34 7.97
N LEU A 584 -0.24 21.10 8.64
CA LEU A 584 -0.08 20.23 9.81
C LEU A 584 0.19 21.06 11.07
N GLY A 585 0.11 20.43 12.25
CA GLY A 585 0.38 21.08 13.53
C GLY A 585 -0.53 22.29 13.74
N GLN A 586 0.05 23.43 14.10
CA GLN A 586 -0.68 24.68 14.26
C GLN A 586 -1.29 25.22 12.96
N LEU A 587 -0.89 24.71 11.79
CA LEU A 587 -1.38 25.19 10.49
C LEU A 587 -2.63 24.43 10.01
N ARG A 588 -3.13 23.46 10.77
CA ARG A 588 -4.40 22.79 10.45
C ARG A 588 -5.55 23.77 10.47
N GLU A 589 -6.43 23.69 9.48
CA GLU A 589 -7.66 24.49 9.46
C GLU A 589 -8.57 24.13 10.64
N ASP A 590 -8.84 22.83 10.85
CA ASP A 590 -9.56 22.34 12.02
C ASP A 590 -8.59 21.96 13.16
N GLN A 591 -8.40 22.88 14.10
CA GLN A 591 -7.56 22.66 15.28
C GLN A 591 -8.06 21.53 16.18
N SER A 592 -9.34 21.13 16.11
CA SER A 592 -9.84 19.97 16.88
C SER A 592 -9.26 18.64 16.40
N LYS A 593 -8.72 18.59 15.18
CA LYS A 593 -8.07 17.42 14.59
C LYS A 593 -6.56 17.36 14.84
N ARG A 594 -5.99 18.40 15.45
CA ARG A 594 -4.57 18.46 15.79
C ARG A 594 -4.27 17.55 16.99
N ALA A 595 -3.35 16.60 16.82
CA ALA A 595 -2.91 15.79 17.95
C ALA A 595 -2.19 16.65 19.00
N GLN A 596 -2.42 16.36 20.29
CA GLN A 596 -1.74 17.08 21.36
C GLN A 596 -0.22 16.91 21.27
N GLY A 597 0.52 18.02 21.21
CA GLY A 597 1.98 18.02 21.02
C GLY A 597 2.44 18.00 19.56
N GLU A 598 1.51 18.00 18.60
CA GLU A 598 1.82 18.17 17.19
C GLU A 598 2.16 19.64 16.87
N ALA A 599 3.29 19.97 16.24
CA ALA A 599 3.69 21.34 15.94
C ALA A 599 4.72 21.45 14.81
N TYR A 600 4.78 22.59 14.13
CA TYR A 600 5.94 23.01 13.35
C TYR A 600 6.83 23.94 14.16
N THR A 601 8.14 23.83 13.94
CA THR A 601 9.15 24.83 14.28
C THR A 601 9.75 25.38 13.00
N ILE A 602 9.71 26.70 12.79
CA ILE A 602 10.19 27.36 11.57
C ILE A 602 11.34 28.31 11.91
N ARG A 603 12.37 28.32 11.05
CA ARG A 603 13.53 29.20 11.18
C ARG A 603 13.97 29.74 9.83
N TRP A 604 14.42 31.00 9.84
CA TRP A 604 14.97 31.68 8.68
C TRP A 604 16.45 32.01 8.89
N PHE A 605 17.25 31.87 7.84
CA PHE A 605 18.66 32.20 7.86
C PHE A 605 19.00 33.11 6.68
N ARG A 606 19.84 34.11 6.93
CA ARG A 606 20.39 34.99 5.90
C ARG A 606 21.90 34.83 5.89
N ASN A 607 22.45 34.43 4.75
CA ASN A 607 23.89 34.17 4.57
C ASN A 607 24.46 33.23 5.67
N GLY A 608 23.66 32.25 6.10
CA GLY A 608 23.99 31.30 7.17
C GLY A 608 23.75 31.80 8.60
N ALA A 609 23.42 33.07 8.81
CA ALA A 609 23.08 33.62 10.12
C ALA A 609 21.58 33.48 10.43
N HIS A 610 21.24 32.88 11.56
CA HIS A 610 19.86 32.72 12.03
C HIS A 610 19.21 34.08 12.34
N GLN A 611 18.00 34.31 11.81
CA GLN A 611 17.17 35.49 12.05
C GLN A 611 16.10 35.14 13.10
N ALA A 612 16.45 35.25 14.39
CA ALA A 612 15.62 34.75 15.50
C ALA A 612 14.28 35.50 15.63
N GLU A 613 14.22 36.76 15.20
CA GLU A 613 13.01 37.58 15.16
C GLU A 613 11.96 37.07 14.17
N LEU A 614 12.36 36.20 13.22
CA LEU A 614 11.50 35.60 12.21
C LEU A 614 11.05 34.18 12.57
N ASP A 615 11.41 33.67 13.74
CA ASP A 615 11.06 32.31 14.16
C ASP A 615 9.53 32.09 14.16
N ASP A 616 9.12 30.91 13.70
CA ASP A 616 7.72 30.47 13.61
C ASP A 616 6.81 31.32 12.68
N GLN A 617 7.39 32.20 11.86
CA GLN A 617 6.67 32.95 10.82
C GLN A 617 6.71 32.22 9.48
N THR A 618 5.56 31.96 8.88
CA THR A 618 5.43 31.39 7.52
C THR A 618 5.47 32.47 6.44
N GLN A 619 5.15 33.71 6.78
CA GLN A 619 5.21 34.86 5.90
C GLN A 619 6.13 35.92 6.54
N ILE A 620 7.07 36.44 5.76
CA ILE A 620 8.01 37.47 6.20
C ILE A 620 8.14 38.56 5.15
N ASP A 621 8.39 39.79 5.58
CA ASP A 621 8.76 40.91 4.71
C ASP A 621 10.23 41.23 4.89
N VAL A 622 11.00 41.15 3.80
CA VAL A 622 12.44 41.39 3.79
C VAL A 622 12.73 42.69 3.05
N PRO A 623 13.34 43.70 3.70
CA PRO A 623 13.73 44.94 3.01
C PRO A 623 14.60 44.65 1.78
N ALA A 624 14.46 45.44 0.72
CA ALA A 624 15.26 45.21 -0.49
C ALA A 624 16.75 45.54 -0.31
N ALA A 625 17.16 46.14 0.81
CA ALA A 625 18.56 46.23 1.21
C ALA A 625 19.12 44.89 1.72
N ASP A 626 18.23 43.94 2.03
CA ASP A 626 18.55 42.66 2.64
C ASP A 626 18.64 41.49 1.64
N GLU A 627 19.00 41.81 0.39
CA GLU A 627 19.38 40.86 -0.65
C GLU A 627 20.46 39.87 -0.14
N GLY A 628 20.50 38.70 -0.77
CA GLY A 628 21.47 37.66 -0.48
C GLY A 628 20.89 36.26 -0.54
N ILE A 629 21.64 35.32 0.04
CA ILE A 629 21.22 33.92 0.13
C ILE A 629 20.38 33.76 1.38
N TRP A 630 19.16 33.28 1.18
CA TRP A 630 18.21 32.98 2.25
C TRP A 630 17.98 31.47 2.33
N GLU A 631 17.75 30.99 3.54
CA GLU A 631 17.42 29.60 3.81
C GLU A 631 16.24 29.52 4.77
N PHE A 632 15.21 28.81 4.34
CA PHE A 632 14.07 28.41 5.16
C PHE A 632 14.32 27.01 5.72
N LYS A 633 14.05 26.80 7.01
CA LYS A 633 14.03 25.47 7.65
C LYS A 633 12.76 25.28 8.45
N THR A 634 12.18 24.10 8.35
CA THR A 634 11.04 23.68 9.17
C THR A 634 11.24 22.26 9.69
N GLU A 635 10.75 22.01 10.90
CA GLU A 635 10.67 20.68 11.51
C GLU A 635 9.25 20.46 12.03
N PHE A 636 8.63 19.36 11.62
CA PHE A 636 7.36 18.90 12.13
C PHE A 636 7.59 17.93 13.29
N SER A 637 6.84 18.09 14.37
CA SER A 637 6.85 17.18 15.52
C SER A 637 5.45 16.66 15.76
N THR A 638 5.33 15.38 16.11
CA THR A 638 4.06 14.74 16.46
C THR A 638 4.30 13.60 17.47
N PRO A 639 3.42 13.39 18.47
CA PRO A 639 3.56 12.27 19.40
C PRO A 639 3.42 10.90 18.71
N GLN A 640 2.93 10.88 17.47
CA GLN A 640 2.78 9.67 16.66
C GLN A 640 4.10 9.19 16.03
N VAL A 641 5.17 9.98 16.11
CA VAL A 641 6.51 9.62 15.64
C VAL A 641 7.49 9.82 16.79
N ARG A 642 8.04 8.72 17.32
CA ARG A 642 9.06 8.73 18.37
C ARG A 642 10.48 8.64 17.81
N LYS A 643 10.64 8.16 16.58
CA LYS A 643 11.95 7.99 15.95
C LYS A 643 11.89 8.30 14.45
N ASP A 644 12.55 9.37 14.02
CA ASP A 644 12.74 9.74 12.61
C ASP A 644 14.23 9.66 12.21
N PRO A 645 14.75 8.46 11.87
CA PRO A 645 16.17 8.30 11.56
C PRO A 645 16.56 8.88 10.19
N ARG A 646 15.59 9.18 9.33
CA ARG A 646 15.81 9.67 7.96
C ARG A 646 15.60 11.19 7.84
N GLY A 647 15.15 11.86 8.91
CA GLY A 647 14.89 13.29 8.89
C GLY A 647 13.71 13.67 7.98
N LEU A 648 12.75 12.77 7.78
CA LEU A 648 11.59 13.00 6.91
C LEU A 648 10.62 14.04 7.47
N LEU A 649 10.67 14.31 8.77
CA LEU A 649 9.88 15.35 9.41
C LEU A 649 10.58 16.71 9.35
N LYS A 650 11.54 16.90 8.44
CA LYS A 650 12.27 18.16 8.23
C LYS A 650 12.24 18.55 6.77
N ALA A 651 12.14 19.86 6.51
CA ALA A 651 12.29 20.41 5.17
C ALA A 651 13.12 21.68 5.21
N SER A 652 13.88 21.93 4.13
CA SER A 652 14.67 23.15 3.99
C SER A 652 14.75 23.60 2.54
N LYS A 653 14.79 24.91 2.31
CA LYS A 653 14.98 25.48 0.97
C LYS A 653 15.94 26.66 1.05
N VAL A 654 17.02 26.58 0.27
CA VAL A 654 17.91 27.71 -0.01
C VAL A 654 17.45 28.40 -1.28
N PHE A 655 17.38 29.73 -1.26
CA PHE A 655 17.00 30.56 -2.39
C PHE A 655 17.72 31.92 -2.35
N VAL A 656 17.67 32.67 -3.44
CA VAL A 656 18.36 33.97 -3.57
C VAL A 656 17.31 35.06 -3.69
N LEU A 657 17.46 36.11 -2.88
CA LEU A 657 16.73 37.36 -3.05
C LEU A 657 17.64 38.37 -3.75
N ALA A 658 17.21 38.82 -4.92
CA ALA A 658 17.86 39.90 -5.63
C ALA A 658 16.84 40.66 -6.49
N LYS A 659 16.95 42.00 -6.51
CA LYS A 659 16.07 42.92 -7.24
C LYS A 659 16.03 42.59 -8.73
N HIS A 660 17.16 42.23 -9.32
CA HIS A 660 17.24 41.85 -10.74
C HIS A 660 16.51 40.53 -11.07
N LEU A 661 16.15 39.73 -10.06
CA LEU A 661 15.30 38.54 -10.25
C LEU A 661 13.80 38.90 -10.25
N CYS A 662 13.44 40.11 -9.83
CA CYS A 662 12.07 40.63 -9.87
C CYS A 662 11.69 41.25 -11.23
N THR A 663 12.64 41.35 -12.15
CA THR A 663 12.44 41.84 -13.52
C THR A 663 12.23 40.64 -14.44
N LYS A 664 11.00 40.15 -14.52
CA LYS A 664 10.42 39.50 -15.70
C LYS A 664 8.90 39.44 -15.59
#